data_AF-A0A820XUK5-F1
#
_entry.id   AF-A0A820XUK5-F1
#
_cell.length_a   1.000
_cell.length_b   1.000
_cell.length_c   1.000
_cell.angle_alpha   90.00
_cell.angle_beta   90.00
_cell.angle_gamma   90.00
#
_symmetry.space_group_name_H-M   'P 1'
#
loop_
_entity.id
_entity.type
_entity.pdbx_description
1 polymer ?
#
loop_
_entity_poly.entity_id
_entity_poly.type
_entity_poly.pdbx_seq_one_letter_code
_entity_poly.pdbx_strand_id
1 'polypeptide(L)'
;MANQIPSSFLGLPVELIYRILDNLDNLTLVYSIRDVCIRLNMITDTYNRYQTLTKLSLWNNEIGALGAEHLAGALRNNTMLTELDLSYNQLGDLGAKHLADALRNNTTLTILGLSGIEMGALGAQYLGDALRNNKTLTTLQLSSNPIRDEGAQHLADGLQNNKTLTTLYLTFNKIGDKGAHHLADALRINTALTQLYLTKNEIEDLGAEHLAGALRNNTMKKRITAIIVVQIVLQLVYLSPSIATQPIFNDQDSSKRSFHSPYAESIRIDEVVTHLNELQRIATAANGTRAFNTPGFNHTVDYLTNYLSANTNFKITKSIFPIKYFALENNPIFLSSIDGKITNHTYSKNRFQAEFLEVAFSTSISFHHFVPITVIPNFGCSNTDWLVANPAPASRVALVKRGECAFTDKGILATNYNVTGLLLYNDGTSSDRRSPIFESLGQNNVLPALFLSFDLGERLSNAARNPSVNVSVLFNISIVDEKPIPVANICADTPTGDPTQTILIGSHTDSVSTGPGINDNGSGTAANLAFAVALARIFRTFNYAKYKYRIRFCWWGAEEVGVLGSNFHVANAQNSTVVGERIADYLAYLNFDMLGSPNFIFGIYDGRTIRNNNPPSAIPGSNKISALFRDWFIQHYLPWDFSDFDGRSDYSPFLAAGVAAGGLVSGLDGIKSQEQRDRYEKFLGPGLSGLAGVIHDPCYHKACDTIQNINLFCLENMVQAAAYTIETLARLPDLKGWLYPLNETQYLNV
;
A
#
# COMPACT_ATOMS: atom_id res chain seq x y z
N MET A 1 66.48 -17.88 8.75
CA MET A 1 67.34 -18.22 9.90
C MET A 1 66.40 -18.33 11.09
N ALA A 2 65.83 -19.51 11.37
CA ALA A 2 66.43 -20.62 12.11
C ALA A 2 66.77 -20.26 13.56
N ASN A 3 65.99 -20.85 14.48
CA ASN A 3 66.39 -21.45 15.77
C ASN A 3 66.89 -20.45 16.86
N GLN A 4 66.57 -20.53 18.16
CA GLN A 4 66.01 -21.61 19.00
C GLN A 4 65.97 -21.13 20.49
N ILE A 5 65.10 -21.76 21.31
CA ILE A 5 65.21 -22.02 22.78
C ILE A 5 64.78 -20.87 23.75
N PRO A 6 64.12 -21.12 24.92
CA PRO A 6 63.81 -22.39 25.59
C PRO A 6 62.32 -22.67 25.91
N SER A 7 62.02 -23.96 25.93
CA SER A 7 60.97 -24.60 26.72
C SER A 7 61.23 -24.46 28.22
N SER A 8 60.83 -23.34 28.83
CA SER A 8 60.67 -23.25 30.29
C SER A 8 59.88 -22.00 30.70
N PHE A 9 58.58 -21.98 30.43
CA PHE A 9 57.60 -21.27 31.26
C PHE A 9 56.28 -22.04 31.28
N LEU A 10 56.40 -23.34 31.60
CA LEU A 10 55.37 -24.05 32.35
C LEU A 10 55.40 -23.46 33.77
N GLY A 11 54.38 -22.69 34.15
CA GLY A 11 54.13 -22.38 35.57
C GLY A 11 53.91 -20.93 35.98
N LEU A 12 53.45 -20.03 35.10
CA LEU A 12 52.93 -18.73 35.56
C LEU A 12 51.40 -18.76 35.70
N PRO A 13 50.82 -18.29 36.82
CA PRO A 13 49.38 -18.21 37.01
C PRO A 13 48.71 -17.28 35.99
N VAL A 14 47.57 -17.75 35.51
CA VAL A 14 46.65 -17.12 34.55
C VAL A 14 46.30 -15.65 34.87
N GLU A 15 46.42 -15.23 36.13
CA GLU A 15 46.14 -13.86 36.57
C GLU A 15 47.05 -12.78 35.96
N LEU A 16 48.29 -13.12 35.55
CA LEU A 16 49.18 -12.14 34.92
C LEU A 16 48.90 -11.97 33.42
N ILE A 17 48.33 -13.00 32.77
CA ILE A 17 47.94 -12.96 31.35
C ILE A 17 46.66 -12.13 31.18
N TYR A 18 45.72 -12.24 32.12
CA TYR A 18 44.49 -11.43 32.10
C TYR A 18 44.76 -9.92 32.16
N ARG A 19 45.80 -9.46 32.89
CA ARG A 19 46.15 -8.03 32.94
C ARG A 19 46.73 -7.46 31.63
N ILE A 20 47.22 -8.33 30.72
CA ILE A 20 47.76 -7.91 29.42
C ILE A 20 46.63 -7.85 28.38
N LEU A 21 45.63 -8.75 28.50
CA LEU A 21 44.52 -8.85 27.55
C LEU A 21 43.42 -7.80 27.76
N ASP A 22 43.31 -7.20 28.95
CA ASP A 22 42.38 -6.08 29.22
C ASP A 22 42.71 -4.76 28.50
N ASN A 23 43.83 -4.68 27.75
CA ASN A 23 44.35 -3.41 27.22
C ASN A 23 44.38 -3.27 25.69
N LEU A 24 43.70 -4.13 24.92
CA LEU A 24 43.71 -4.01 23.45
C LEU A 24 42.31 -4.14 22.84
N ASP A 25 41.46 -3.16 23.15
CA ASP A 25 40.29 -2.80 22.35
C ASP A 25 40.72 -2.02 21.10
N ASN A 26 40.86 -2.72 19.96
CA ASN A 26 40.57 -2.25 18.60
C ASN A 26 41.32 -3.11 17.57
N LEU A 27 40.58 -3.81 16.70
CA LEU A 27 40.72 -3.71 15.24
C LEU A 27 39.83 -4.73 14.51
N THR A 28 39.08 -4.19 13.56
CA THR A 28 38.44 -4.82 12.39
C THR A 28 39.22 -5.96 11.74
N LEU A 29 38.56 -7.07 11.36
CA LEU A 29 38.41 -7.49 9.95
C LEU A 29 37.55 -8.76 9.81
N VAL A 30 36.67 -8.69 8.80
CA VAL A 30 35.99 -9.76 8.05
C VAL A 30 36.80 -11.05 7.91
N TYR A 31 36.20 -12.23 8.12
CA TYR A 31 36.16 -13.36 7.17
C TYR A 31 35.53 -14.65 7.77
N SER A 32 34.51 -15.13 7.05
CA SER A 32 34.24 -16.54 6.74
C SER A 32 33.58 -17.46 7.78
N ILE A 33 32.30 -17.70 7.49
CA ILE A 33 31.26 -18.63 8.02
C ILE A 33 31.66 -20.13 8.07
N ARG A 34 32.92 -20.54 7.85
CA ARG A 34 33.29 -21.97 7.78
C ARG A 34 33.98 -22.56 9.02
N ASP A 35 34.60 -21.75 9.90
CA ASP A 35 35.32 -22.28 11.07
C ASP A 35 34.50 -22.34 12.37
N VAL A 36 33.35 -21.67 12.44
CA VAL A 36 32.48 -21.76 13.62
C VAL A 36 31.75 -23.12 13.67
N CYS A 37 31.51 -23.74 12.51
CA CYS A 37 30.89 -25.07 12.43
C CYS A 37 31.76 -26.19 13.07
N ILE A 38 33.05 -25.95 13.31
CA ILE A 38 33.95 -26.89 14.00
C ILE A 38 34.05 -26.60 15.51
N ARG A 39 33.68 -25.39 15.97
CA ARG A 39 33.53 -25.07 17.40
C ARG A 39 32.19 -25.49 18.00
N LEU A 40 31.26 -26.00 17.19
CA LEU A 40 29.97 -26.56 17.62
C LEU A 40 30.08 -27.80 18.52
N ASN A 41 31.25 -28.45 18.61
CA ASN A 41 31.43 -29.68 19.40
C ASN A 41 32.31 -29.55 20.66
N MET A 42 32.84 -28.37 20.99
CA MET A 42 33.56 -28.11 22.28
C MET A 42 32.83 -27.13 23.21
N ILE A 43 31.68 -26.57 22.79
CA ILE A 43 30.84 -25.68 23.61
C ILE A 43 29.88 -26.46 24.51
N THR A 44 29.75 -27.77 24.32
CA THR A 44 28.91 -28.67 25.10
C THR A 44 29.31 -28.80 26.58
N ASP A 45 30.51 -28.37 26.98
CA ASP A 45 30.98 -28.38 28.38
C ASP A 45 31.27 -26.98 28.99
N THR A 46 31.04 -25.90 28.24
CA THR A 46 30.92 -24.53 28.80
C THR A 46 29.51 -24.31 29.42
N TYR A 47 28.94 -25.39 29.97
CA TYR A 47 27.50 -25.63 30.13
C TYR A 47 26.91 -25.11 31.45
N ASN A 48 27.62 -24.39 32.32
CA ASN A 48 27.08 -24.04 33.65
C ASN A 48 27.36 -22.62 34.19
N ARG A 49 27.73 -21.64 33.35
CA ARG A 49 27.95 -20.25 33.84
C ARG A 49 27.33 -19.11 33.06
N TYR A 50 26.53 -19.36 32.02
CA TYR A 50 25.76 -18.32 31.33
C TYR A 50 24.40 -18.85 30.85
N GLN A 51 23.42 -18.97 31.75
CA GLN A 51 22.00 -19.08 31.36
C GLN A 51 21.20 -17.98 32.05
N THR A 52 21.12 -16.82 31.39
CA THR A 52 20.31 -15.66 31.84
C THR A 52 19.08 -15.42 30.98
N LEU A 53 18.89 -16.20 29.90
CA LEU A 53 17.78 -15.98 28.99
C LEU A 53 16.47 -16.53 29.58
N THR A 54 15.65 -15.62 30.10
CA THR A 54 14.34 -15.93 30.69
C THR A 54 13.18 -15.68 29.73
N LYS A 55 13.42 -14.99 28.61
CA LYS A 55 12.42 -14.68 27.58
C LYS A 55 13.03 -14.84 26.19
N LEU A 56 12.34 -15.51 25.29
CA LEU A 56 12.77 -15.73 23.91
C LEU A 56 11.58 -15.52 22.96
N SER A 57 11.69 -14.54 22.08
CA SER A 57 10.75 -14.38 20.96
C SER A 57 11.45 -14.76 19.67
N LEU A 58 10.82 -15.66 18.93
CA LEU A 58 11.15 -16.09 17.58
C LEU A 58 9.95 -15.83 16.65
N TRP A 59 9.19 -14.79 16.97
CA TRP A 59 8.00 -14.37 16.25
C TRP A 59 8.29 -14.12 14.77
N ASN A 60 7.39 -14.59 13.89
CA ASN A 60 7.41 -14.37 12.44
C ASN A 60 8.74 -14.75 11.76
N ASN A 61 9.14 -16.00 11.94
CA ASN A 61 10.23 -16.64 11.20
C ASN A 61 9.66 -17.82 10.38
N GLU A 62 10.53 -18.50 9.63
CA GLU A 62 10.17 -19.68 8.83
C GLU A 62 10.38 -20.99 9.62
N ILE A 63 10.13 -21.00 10.94
CA ILE A 63 10.38 -22.18 11.77
C ILE A 63 9.29 -23.23 11.48
N GLY A 64 9.67 -24.31 10.82
CA GLY A 64 8.81 -25.46 10.60
C GLY A 64 8.73 -26.44 11.79
N ALA A 65 7.97 -27.51 11.65
CA ALA A 65 7.83 -28.57 12.67
C ALA A 65 9.18 -29.12 13.18
N LEU A 66 10.19 -29.26 12.31
CA LEU A 66 11.54 -29.69 12.70
C LEU A 66 12.22 -28.68 13.63
N GLY A 67 12.09 -27.38 13.37
CA GLY A 67 12.63 -26.36 14.27
C GLY A 67 11.95 -26.38 15.64
N ALA A 68 10.64 -26.61 15.66
CA ALA A 68 9.89 -26.81 16.91
C ALA A 68 10.30 -28.08 17.67
N GLU A 69 10.66 -29.17 16.98
CA GLU A 69 11.24 -30.35 17.63
C GLU A 69 12.53 -30.03 18.37
N HIS A 70 13.45 -29.29 17.74
CA HIS A 70 14.71 -28.89 18.37
C HIS A 70 14.47 -27.95 19.57
N LEU A 71 13.57 -26.98 19.42
CA LEU A 71 13.19 -26.06 20.49
C LEU A 71 12.54 -26.80 21.67
N ALA A 72 11.65 -27.76 21.40
CA ALA A 72 11.05 -28.63 22.40
C ALA A 72 12.09 -29.47 23.13
N GLY A 73 13.08 -30.01 22.41
CA GLY A 73 14.22 -30.72 22.98
C GLY A 73 15.00 -29.86 23.97
N ALA A 74 15.26 -28.60 23.62
CA ALA A 74 15.91 -27.64 24.50
C ALA A 74 15.02 -27.28 25.71
N LEU A 75 13.72 -27.09 25.50
CA LEU A 75 12.75 -26.70 26.55
C LEU A 75 12.60 -27.73 27.66
N ARG A 76 12.72 -29.03 27.35
CA ARG A 76 12.59 -30.12 28.34
C ARG A 76 13.56 -30.01 29.51
N ASN A 77 14.78 -29.54 29.24
CA ASN A 77 15.85 -29.42 30.22
C ASN A 77 16.13 -27.96 30.62
N ASN A 78 15.42 -27.00 30.02
CA ASN A 78 15.61 -25.59 30.31
C ASN A 78 14.93 -25.24 31.65
N THR A 79 15.72 -24.67 32.56
CA THR A 79 15.29 -24.31 33.92
C THR A 79 15.24 -22.79 34.16
N MET A 80 15.34 -21.98 33.10
CA MET A 80 15.44 -20.52 33.22
C MET A 80 14.39 -19.77 32.37
N LEU A 81 13.97 -20.34 31.24
CA LEU A 81 13.05 -19.71 30.30
C LEU A 81 11.63 -19.73 30.87
N THR A 82 11.07 -18.53 30.98
CA THR A 82 9.73 -18.23 31.49
C THR A 82 8.77 -17.81 30.38
N GLU A 83 9.28 -17.30 29.26
CA GLU A 83 8.49 -16.84 28.12
C GLU A 83 9.10 -17.31 26.80
N LEU A 84 8.27 -17.93 25.97
CA LEU A 84 8.62 -18.36 24.62
C LEU A 84 7.51 -17.93 23.67
N ASP A 85 7.85 -17.12 22.66
CA ASP A 85 6.94 -16.73 21.59
C ASP A 85 7.41 -17.30 20.26
N LEU A 86 6.59 -18.19 19.68
CA LEU A 86 6.77 -18.84 18.39
C LEU A 86 5.65 -18.48 17.42
N SER A 87 4.87 -17.43 17.71
CA SER A 87 3.73 -17.05 16.89
C SER A 87 4.17 -16.69 15.47
N TYR A 88 3.30 -16.94 14.50
CA TYR A 88 3.49 -16.67 13.06
C TYR A 88 4.69 -17.43 12.46
N ASN A 89 4.85 -18.71 12.83
CA ASN A 89 5.80 -19.64 12.22
C ASN A 89 5.05 -20.87 11.68
N GLN A 90 5.64 -21.67 10.80
CA GLN A 90 4.94 -22.78 10.11
C GLN A 90 5.03 -24.13 10.86
N LEU A 91 4.70 -24.14 12.15
CA LEU A 91 4.87 -25.33 12.99
C LEU A 91 3.89 -26.45 12.65
N GLY A 92 2.65 -26.08 12.35
CA GLY A 92 1.52 -27.01 12.19
C GLY A 92 1.27 -27.87 13.43
N ASP A 93 0.41 -28.88 13.26
CA ASP A 93 0.06 -29.83 14.33
C ASP A 93 1.26 -30.60 14.87
N LEU A 94 2.24 -30.90 14.01
CA LEU A 94 3.42 -31.66 14.40
C LEU A 94 4.37 -30.82 15.28
N GLY A 95 4.60 -29.55 14.95
CA GLY A 95 5.37 -28.66 15.82
C GLY A 95 4.67 -28.41 17.15
N ALA A 96 3.33 -28.25 17.15
CA ALA A 96 2.53 -28.14 18.38
C ALA A 96 2.67 -29.40 19.26
N LYS A 97 2.68 -30.60 18.67
CA LYS A 97 2.94 -31.86 19.39
C LYS A 97 4.27 -31.85 20.11
N HIS A 98 5.35 -31.47 19.43
CA HIS A 98 6.69 -31.45 20.03
C HIS A 98 6.73 -30.53 21.25
N LEU A 99 6.16 -29.32 21.12
CA LEU A 99 6.06 -28.36 22.21
C LEU A 99 5.20 -28.89 23.37
N ALA A 100 4.06 -29.51 23.07
CA ALA A 100 3.20 -30.13 24.08
C ALA A 100 3.94 -31.22 24.88
N ASP A 101 4.74 -32.07 24.21
CA ASP A 101 5.54 -33.08 24.89
C ASP A 101 6.60 -32.47 25.81
N ALA A 102 7.16 -31.31 25.46
CA ALA A 102 8.07 -30.58 26.34
C ALA A 102 7.34 -29.94 27.54
N LEU A 103 6.16 -29.36 27.32
CA LEU A 103 5.34 -28.72 28.36
C LEU A 103 4.90 -29.66 29.48
N ARG A 104 4.74 -30.96 29.19
CA ARG A 104 4.37 -31.96 30.21
C ARG A 104 5.36 -32.01 31.38
N ASN A 105 6.64 -31.73 31.12
CA ASN A 105 7.71 -31.82 32.12
C ASN A 105 8.40 -30.48 32.38
N ASN A 106 8.21 -29.46 31.54
CA ASN A 106 8.80 -28.16 31.78
C ASN A 106 8.15 -27.49 33.01
N THR A 107 8.99 -27.02 33.94
CA THR A 107 8.57 -26.43 35.21
C THR A 107 8.90 -24.94 35.34
N THR A 108 9.18 -24.25 34.23
CA THR A 108 9.63 -22.83 34.29
C THR A 108 8.87 -21.92 33.35
N LEU A 109 8.37 -22.44 32.23
CA LEU A 109 7.64 -21.66 31.25
C LEU A 109 6.27 -21.26 31.80
N THR A 110 6.03 -19.96 31.85
CA THR A 110 4.79 -19.33 32.30
C THR A 110 3.98 -18.74 31.13
N ILE A 111 4.64 -18.35 30.04
CA ILE A 111 4.02 -17.76 28.85
C ILE A 111 4.47 -18.51 27.60
N LEU A 112 3.51 -18.97 26.79
CA LEU A 112 3.75 -19.58 25.50
C LEU A 112 2.90 -18.94 24.40
N GLY A 113 3.58 -18.37 23.40
CA GLY A 113 2.99 -17.80 22.19
C GLY A 113 3.02 -18.78 21.03
N LEU A 114 1.85 -19.17 20.52
CA LEU A 114 1.65 -20.04 19.35
C LEU A 114 0.52 -19.50 18.47
N SER A 115 0.40 -18.18 18.35
CA SER A 115 -0.64 -17.61 17.49
C SER A 115 -0.25 -17.75 16.02
N GLY A 116 -1.16 -18.11 15.12
CA GLY A 116 -0.86 -18.15 13.69
C GLY A 116 0.18 -19.19 13.30
N ILE A 117 0.21 -20.36 13.95
CA ILE A 117 1.19 -21.42 13.65
C ILE A 117 0.65 -22.54 12.75
N GLU A 118 -0.51 -22.30 12.12
CA GLU A 118 -1.25 -23.27 11.30
C GLU A 118 -1.68 -24.53 12.07
N MET A 119 -1.94 -24.40 13.37
CA MET A 119 -2.37 -25.52 14.22
C MET A 119 -3.87 -25.84 14.06
N GLY A 120 -4.20 -27.08 13.74
CA GLY A 120 -5.56 -27.60 13.68
C GLY A 120 -6.01 -28.26 14.99
N ALA A 121 -7.10 -29.04 14.90
CA ALA A 121 -7.68 -29.75 16.03
C ALA A 121 -6.70 -30.75 16.69
N LEU A 122 -5.85 -31.42 15.88
CA LEU A 122 -4.89 -32.41 16.37
C LEU A 122 -3.76 -31.77 17.19
N GLY A 123 -3.23 -30.62 16.76
CA GLY A 123 -2.27 -29.86 17.57
C GLY A 123 -2.88 -29.34 18.87
N ALA A 124 -4.13 -28.86 18.81
CA ALA A 124 -4.89 -28.47 19.99
C ALA A 124 -5.14 -29.65 20.95
N GLN A 125 -5.31 -30.87 20.43
CA GLN A 125 -5.37 -32.10 21.23
C GLN A 125 -4.13 -32.31 22.07
N TYR A 126 -2.95 -32.25 21.45
CA TYR A 126 -1.69 -32.44 22.17
C TYR A 126 -1.48 -31.38 23.26
N LEU A 127 -1.81 -30.12 22.97
CA LEU A 127 -1.74 -29.05 23.95
C LEU A 127 -2.74 -29.25 25.10
N GLY A 128 -3.98 -29.64 24.79
CA GLY A 128 -5.00 -29.98 25.80
C GLY A 128 -4.52 -31.08 26.75
N ASP A 129 -3.92 -32.14 26.23
CA ASP A 129 -3.34 -33.22 27.04
C ASP A 129 -2.16 -32.76 27.90
N ALA A 130 -1.30 -31.89 27.38
CA ALA A 130 -0.20 -31.31 28.15
C ALA A 130 -0.69 -30.40 29.28
N LEU A 131 -1.72 -29.58 29.02
CA LEU A 131 -2.31 -28.68 29.99
C LEU A 131 -2.89 -29.39 31.21
N ARG A 132 -3.39 -30.64 31.08
CA ARG A 132 -3.92 -31.40 32.23
C ARG A 132 -2.92 -31.51 33.38
N ASN A 133 -1.64 -31.63 33.06
CA ASN A 133 -0.57 -31.90 34.03
C ASN A 133 0.43 -30.75 34.18
N ASN A 134 0.45 -29.79 33.25
CA ASN A 134 1.34 -28.64 33.38
C ASN A 134 0.92 -27.76 34.57
N LYS A 135 1.89 -27.39 35.42
CA LYS A 135 1.68 -26.65 36.68
C LYS A 135 2.34 -25.27 36.68
N THR A 136 2.74 -24.75 35.52
CA THR A 136 3.53 -23.52 35.46
C THR A 136 3.02 -22.51 34.45
N LEU A 137 2.44 -22.98 33.34
CA LEU A 137 1.91 -22.12 32.30
C LEU A 137 0.71 -21.35 32.84
N THR A 138 0.81 -20.01 32.81
CA THR A 138 -0.23 -19.06 33.21
C THR A 138 -0.89 -18.43 32.00
N THR A 139 -0.17 -18.29 30.89
CA THR A 139 -0.65 -17.66 29.66
C THR A 139 -0.33 -18.50 28.43
N LEU A 140 -1.38 -18.79 27.65
CA LEU A 140 -1.26 -19.53 26.39
C LEU A 140 -1.95 -18.73 25.28
N GLN A 141 -1.20 -18.38 24.23
CA GLN A 141 -1.72 -17.62 23.11
C GLN A 141 -1.86 -18.54 21.88
N LEU A 142 -3.10 -18.83 21.48
CA LEU A 142 -3.41 -19.70 20.35
C LEU A 142 -4.23 -18.98 19.27
N SER A 143 -4.21 -17.65 19.26
CA SER A 143 -5.01 -16.87 18.31
C SER A 143 -4.65 -17.21 16.86
N SER A 144 -5.58 -17.06 15.93
CA SER A 144 -5.33 -17.24 14.50
C SER A 144 -4.89 -18.64 14.08
N ASN A 145 -5.40 -19.69 14.72
CA ASN A 145 -5.17 -21.09 14.34
C ASN A 145 -6.48 -21.75 13.91
N PRO A 146 -6.52 -22.66 12.93
CA PRO A 146 -7.75 -23.37 12.55
C PRO A 146 -8.16 -24.48 13.55
N ILE A 147 -8.28 -24.16 14.85
CA ILE A 147 -8.57 -25.11 15.94
C ILE A 147 -9.97 -25.73 15.81
N ARG A 148 -10.98 -24.93 15.42
CA ARG A 148 -12.39 -25.34 15.26
C ARG A 148 -13.02 -25.93 16.53
N ASP A 149 -14.26 -26.41 16.43
CA ASP A 149 -15.01 -27.01 17.54
C ASP A 149 -14.29 -28.20 18.19
N GLU A 150 -13.72 -29.09 17.37
CA GLU A 150 -13.03 -30.29 17.84
C GLU A 150 -11.76 -29.95 18.65
N GLY A 151 -10.95 -29.02 18.15
CA GLY A 151 -9.78 -28.56 18.91
C GLY A 151 -10.18 -27.80 20.19
N ALA A 152 -11.27 -27.03 20.16
CA ALA A 152 -11.79 -26.35 21.34
C ALA A 152 -12.27 -27.35 22.41
N GLN A 153 -12.87 -28.48 22.00
CA GLN A 153 -13.21 -29.58 22.90
C GLN A 153 -11.96 -30.12 23.60
N HIS A 154 -10.89 -30.41 22.87
CA HIS A 154 -9.68 -30.95 23.50
C HIS A 154 -9.02 -29.97 24.46
N LEU A 155 -8.99 -28.69 24.12
CA LEU A 155 -8.51 -27.65 25.03
C LEU A 155 -9.40 -27.57 26.27
N ALA A 156 -10.73 -27.62 26.12
CA ALA A 156 -11.68 -27.64 27.22
C ALA A 156 -11.43 -28.83 28.17
N ASP A 157 -11.22 -30.03 27.64
CA ASP A 157 -10.89 -31.22 28.43
C ASP A 157 -9.58 -31.05 29.21
N GLY A 158 -8.58 -30.39 28.61
CA GLY A 158 -7.32 -30.01 29.26
C GLY A 158 -7.53 -29.01 30.40
N LEU A 159 -8.41 -28.04 30.18
CA LEU A 159 -8.68 -26.95 31.11
C LEU A 159 -9.45 -27.41 32.35
N GLN A 160 -10.40 -28.35 32.26
CA GLN A 160 -11.27 -28.74 33.39
C GLN A 160 -10.52 -28.91 34.72
N ASN A 161 -9.32 -29.50 34.69
CA ASN A 161 -8.51 -29.76 35.87
C ASN A 161 -7.23 -28.93 35.97
N ASN A 162 -6.88 -28.14 34.94
CA ASN A 162 -5.72 -27.27 35.00
C ASN A 162 -5.94 -26.17 36.06
N LYS A 163 -4.99 -26.00 36.98
CA LYS A 163 -5.09 -25.04 38.09
C LYS A 163 -4.17 -23.82 37.95
N THR A 164 -3.49 -23.66 36.83
CA THR A 164 -2.40 -22.67 36.68
C THR A 164 -2.61 -21.70 35.53
N LEU A 165 -3.25 -22.13 34.44
CA LEU A 165 -3.53 -21.28 33.30
C LEU A 165 -4.60 -20.26 33.67
N THR A 166 -4.22 -18.99 33.73
CA THR A 166 -5.10 -17.86 34.08
C THR A 166 -5.60 -17.12 32.85
N THR A 167 -4.87 -17.22 31.73
CA THR A 167 -5.16 -16.49 30.49
C THR A 167 -5.01 -17.38 29.27
N LEU A 168 -6.08 -17.48 28.47
CA LEU A 168 -6.11 -18.24 27.22
C LEU A 168 -6.63 -17.36 26.08
N TYR A 169 -5.86 -17.25 25.01
CA TYR A 169 -6.28 -16.57 23.78
C TYR A 169 -6.66 -17.57 22.71
N LEU A 170 -7.91 -17.49 22.26
CA LEU A 170 -8.50 -18.28 21.18
C LEU A 170 -9.16 -17.38 20.13
N THR A 171 -8.71 -16.13 19.99
CA THR A 171 -9.23 -15.21 18.97
C THR A 171 -9.01 -15.77 17.57
N PHE A 172 -9.97 -15.65 16.65
CA PHE A 172 -9.82 -16.10 15.25
C PHE A 172 -9.46 -17.60 15.11
N ASN A 173 -10.24 -18.48 15.75
CA ASN A 173 -9.98 -19.92 15.76
C ASN A 173 -11.05 -20.79 15.05
N LYS A 174 -12.04 -20.16 14.41
CA LYS A 174 -13.19 -20.83 13.77
C LYS A 174 -13.97 -21.74 14.73
N ILE A 175 -14.06 -21.34 16.00
CA ILE A 175 -14.80 -22.06 17.04
C ILE A 175 -16.29 -21.70 16.90
N GLY A 176 -17.15 -22.67 16.70
CA GLY A 176 -18.59 -22.52 16.64
C GLY A 176 -19.29 -22.73 17.99
N ASP A 177 -20.61 -22.83 17.96
CA ASP A 177 -21.45 -23.04 19.15
C ASP A 177 -21.08 -24.32 19.93
N LYS A 178 -20.67 -25.40 19.24
CA LYS A 178 -20.28 -26.65 19.89
C LYS A 178 -18.96 -26.50 20.65
N GLY A 179 -17.96 -25.85 20.07
CA GLY A 179 -16.71 -25.57 20.76
C GLY A 179 -16.92 -24.60 21.93
N ALA A 180 -17.77 -23.59 21.76
CA ALA A 180 -18.18 -22.70 22.85
C ALA A 180 -18.89 -23.45 23.99
N HIS A 181 -19.74 -24.43 23.67
CA HIS A 181 -20.37 -25.33 24.65
C HIS A 181 -19.33 -26.10 25.47
N HIS A 182 -18.35 -26.73 24.82
CA HIS A 182 -17.29 -27.45 25.52
C HIS A 182 -16.46 -26.54 26.43
N LEU A 183 -16.09 -25.35 25.95
CA LEU A 183 -15.40 -24.36 26.76
C LEU A 183 -16.25 -23.91 27.96
N ALA A 184 -17.55 -23.72 27.76
CA ALA A 184 -18.48 -23.41 28.84
C ALA A 184 -18.54 -24.52 29.91
N ASP A 185 -18.58 -25.80 29.50
CA ASP A 185 -18.52 -26.94 30.41
C ASP A 185 -17.23 -26.92 31.25
N ALA A 186 -16.09 -26.69 30.61
CA ALA A 186 -14.81 -26.57 31.30
C ALA A 186 -14.78 -25.39 32.29
N LEU A 187 -15.34 -24.23 31.92
CA LEU A 187 -15.42 -23.04 32.77
C LEU A 187 -16.30 -23.21 34.01
N ARG A 188 -17.25 -24.16 34.02
CA ARG A 188 -18.06 -24.44 35.22
C ARG A 188 -17.24 -25.13 36.31
N ILE A 189 -16.17 -25.83 35.93
CA ILE A 189 -15.33 -26.63 36.83
C ILE A 189 -13.97 -25.95 37.07
N ASN A 190 -13.43 -25.30 36.04
CA ASN A 190 -12.16 -24.62 36.11
C ASN A 190 -12.27 -23.33 36.96
N THR A 191 -11.41 -23.23 37.97
CA THR A 191 -11.36 -22.12 38.93
C THR A 191 -10.11 -21.24 38.77
N ALA A 192 -9.24 -21.57 37.82
CA ALA A 192 -7.95 -20.92 37.62
C ALA A 192 -7.98 -19.91 36.47
N LEU A 193 -8.67 -20.23 35.38
CA LEU A 193 -8.80 -19.40 34.19
C LEU A 193 -9.63 -18.16 34.52
N THR A 194 -9.01 -17.00 34.36
CA THR A 194 -9.61 -15.69 34.62
C THR A 194 -9.86 -14.88 33.35
N GLN A 195 -9.18 -15.22 32.27
CA GLN A 195 -9.26 -14.50 31.01
C GLN A 195 -9.34 -15.52 29.87
N LEU A 196 -10.44 -15.46 29.13
CA LEU A 196 -10.67 -16.28 27.94
C LEU A 196 -11.08 -15.34 26.81
N TYR A 197 -10.25 -15.28 25.78
CA TYR A 197 -10.49 -14.44 24.61
C TYR A 197 -11.01 -15.29 23.45
N LEU A 198 -12.26 -15.08 23.06
CA LEU A 198 -12.95 -15.83 22.00
C LEU A 198 -13.41 -14.94 20.84
N THR A 199 -12.89 -13.73 20.73
CA THR A 199 -13.31 -12.77 19.69
C THR A 199 -13.04 -13.33 18.28
N LYS A 200 -13.88 -12.99 17.30
CA LYS A 200 -13.73 -13.43 15.90
C LYS A 200 -13.72 -14.95 15.71
N ASN A 201 -14.54 -15.65 16.50
CA ASN A 201 -14.92 -17.04 16.24
C ASN A 201 -16.32 -17.08 15.61
N GLU A 202 -16.81 -18.28 15.33
CA GLU A 202 -18.12 -18.56 14.71
C GLU A 202 -19.19 -18.87 15.79
N ILE A 203 -19.05 -18.23 16.96
CA ILE A 203 -19.96 -18.41 18.11
C ILE A 203 -21.21 -17.57 17.86
N GLU A 204 -22.35 -18.24 17.68
CA GLU A 204 -23.67 -17.65 17.49
C GLU A 204 -24.44 -17.63 18.83
N ASP A 205 -25.76 -17.43 18.77
CA ASP A 205 -26.60 -17.22 19.95
C ASP A 205 -26.54 -18.39 20.94
N LEU A 206 -26.49 -19.63 20.46
CA LEU A 206 -26.50 -20.83 21.31
C LEU A 206 -25.16 -21.01 22.05
N GLY A 207 -24.03 -20.76 21.38
CA GLY A 207 -22.72 -20.78 22.01
C GLY A 207 -22.57 -19.65 23.04
N ALA A 208 -23.11 -18.47 22.74
CA ALA A 208 -23.16 -17.35 23.69
C ALA A 208 -24.03 -17.68 24.91
N GLU A 209 -25.17 -18.36 24.72
CA GLU A 209 -26.03 -18.86 25.81
C GLU A 209 -25.26 -19.81 26.73
N HIS A 210 -24.52 -20.79 26.17
CA HIS A 210 -23.74 -21.73 26.96
C HIS A 210 -22.67 -21.05 27.82
N LEU A 211 -21.91 -20.11 27.22
CA LEU A 211 -20.89 -19.32 27.92
C LEU A 211 -21.52 -18.45 29.01
N ALA A 212 -22.64 -17.78 28.72
CA ALA A 212 -23.37 -17.00 29.71
C ALA A 212 -23.84 -17.87 30.89
N GLY A 213 -24.32 -19.09 30.62
CA GLY A 213 -24.68 -20.07 31.64
C GLY A 213 -23.51 -20.49 32.53
N ALA A 214 -22.32 -20.69 31.94
CA ALA A 214 -21.11 -20.99 32.71
C ALA A 214 -20.68 -19.82 33.62
N LEU A 215 -20.76 -18.59 33.12
CA LEU A 215 -20.43 -17.38 33.89
C LEU A 215 -21.37 -17.16 35.08
N ARG A 216 -22.66 -17.49 34.95
CA ARG A 216 -23.63 -17.39 36.06
C ARG A 216 -23.29 -18.33 37.22
N ASN A 217 -22.79 -19.53 36.91
CA ASN A 217 -22.48 -20.56 37.91
C ASN A 217 -21.05 -20.46 38.49
N ASN A 218 -20.16 -19.62 37.94
CA ASN A 218 -18.79 -19.39 38.43
C ASN A 218 -18.74 -18.42 39.64
N THR A 219 -19.85 -18.29 40.40
CA THR A 219 -20.08 -17.22 41.39
C THR A 219 -19.47 -17.43 42.78
N MET A 220 -18.39 -18.18 42.92
CA MET A 220 -17.62 -18.24 44.19
C MET A 220 -16.14 -17.86 43.96
N LYS A 221 -15.89 -16.54 44.04
CA LYS A 221 -14.59 -15.84 44.03
C LYS A 221 -13.86 -15.73 42.67
N LYS A 222 -14.17 -14.67 41.92
CA LYS A 222 -13.22 -13.63 41.49
C LYS A 222 -13.95 -12.55 40.68
N ARG A 223 -13.71 -11.29 41.03
CA ARG A 223 -14.09 -10.12 40.24
C ARG A 223 -13.47 -10.27 38.84
N ILE A 224 -14.30 -10.47 37.81
CA ILE A 224 -13.82 -10.44 36.43
C ILE A 224 -14.85 -9.70 35.59
N THR A 225 -14.43 -8.55 35.10
CA THR A 225 -15.03 -7.80 34.00
C THR A 225 -15.01 -8.69 32.76
N ALA A 226 -16.10 -9.39 32.50
CA ALA A 226 -16.34 -9.98 31.19
C ALA A 226 -16.71 -8.82 30.24
N ILE A 227 -15.76 -8.34 29.43
CA ILE A 227 -16.06 -7.46 28.30
C ILE A 227 -16.64 -8.34 27.19
N ILE A 228 -17.94 -8.60 27.29
CA ILE A 228 -18.76 -9.04 26.16
C ILE A 228 -19.30 -7.76 25.54
N VAL A 229 -18.66 -7.25 24.48
CA VAL A 229 -19.29 -6.25 23.61
C VAL A 229 -20.16 -7.00 22.62
N VAL A 230 -21.35 -7.37 23.06
CA VAL A 230 -22.47 -7.66 22.17
C VAL A 230 -23.40 -6.45 22.29
N GLN A 231 -23.48 -5.67 21.21
CA GLN A 231 -24.51 -4.68 21.01
C GLN A 231 -25.88 -5.37 21.08
N ILE A 232 -26.78 -4.88 21.94
CA ILE A 232 -28.21 -4.62 21.70
C ILE A 232 -28.92 -4.49 23.08
N VAL A 233 -29.76 -3.45 23.18
CA VAL A 233 -30.64 -3.03 24.30
C VAL A 233 -30.02 -2.19 25.42
N LEU A 234 -29.87 -0.90 25.15
CA LEU A 234 -30.37 0.16 26.06
C LEU A 234 -30.61 1.44 25.26
N GLN A 235 -31.65 1.37 24.44
CA GLN A 235 -32.36 2.52 23.96
C GLN A 235 -33.69 2.51 24.72
N LEU A 236 -33.78 3.31 25.78
CA LEU A 236 -35.02 3.88 26.30
C LEU A 236 -34.65 4.91 27.38
N VAL A 237 -35.18 6.12 27.18
CA VAL A 237 -35.28 7.29 28.08
C VAL A 237 -34.20 8.38 27.94
N TYR A 238 -34.72 9.59 27.66
CA TYR A 238 -34.12 10.93 27.47
C TYR A 238 -33.68 11.24 26.01
N LEU A 239 -34.57 11.64 25.08
CA LEU A 239 -35.16 13.00 24.91
C LEU A 239 -34.09 14.09 25.10
N SER A 240 -33.54 14.79 24.10
CA SER A 240 -34.17 15.65 23.07
C SER A 240 -33.14 16.05 21.97
N PRO A 241 -33.54 16.71 20.86
CA PRO A 241 -32.96 16.53 19.52
C PRO A 241 -31.98 17.62 19.07
N SER A 242 -31.13 17.30 18.10
CA SER A 242 -30.85 18.19 16.96
C SER A 242 -30.34 17.38 15.78
N ILE A 243 -31.02 17.63 14.67
CA ILE A 243 -31.01 16.92 13.40
C ILE A 243 -29.79 17.34 12.58
N ALA A 244 -29.08 16.36 12.02
CA ALA A 244 -28.52 16.46 10.68
C ALA A 244 -28.51 15.04 10.09
N THR A 245 -29.49 14.82 9.23
CA THR A 245 -29.74 13.59 8.48
C THR A 245 -28.54 13.21 7.61
N GLN A 246 -27.94 12.05 7.87
CA GLN A 246 -27.26 11.27 6.83
C GLN A 246 -28.10 10.05 6.51
N PRO A 247 -28.29 9.72 5.22
CA PRO A 247 -29.22 8.67 4.80
C PRO A 247 -28.68 7.30 5.23
N ILE A 248 -29.52 6.56 5.95
CA ILE A 248 -29.32 5.13 6.20
C ILE A 248 -29.62 4.43 4.88
N PHE A 249 -28.57 4.07 4.14
CA PHE A 249 -28.70 3.05 3.10
C PHE A 249 -28.79 1.69 3.78
N ASN A 250 -29.97 1.08 3.70
CA ASN A 250 -30.23 -0.31 4.02
C ASN A 250 -29.47 -1.18 3.00
N ASP A 251 -28.29 -1.67 3.36
CA ASP A 251 -27.61 -2.70 2.57
C ASP A 251 -27.68 -4.05 3.30
N GLN A 252 -28.77 -4.77 3.03
CA GLN A 252 -29.01 -6.14 3.51
C GLN A 252 -28.15 -7.19 2.77
N ASP A 253 -27.17 -6.81 1.95
CA ASP A 253 -26.42 -7.74 1.09
C ASP A 253 -24.95 -7.97 1.52
N SER A 254 -24.44 -7.22 2.51
CA SER A 254 -23.05 -7.36 2.98
C SER A 254 -22.80 -8.60 3.85
N SER A 255 -23.83 -9.19 4.45
CA SER A 255 -23.72 -10.33 5.37
C SER A 255 -23.65 -11.70 4.69
N LYS A 256 -23.57 -11.76 3.35
CA LYS A 256 -23.57 -13.01 2.55
C LYS A 256 -22.35 -13.23 1.67
N ARG A 257 -21.36 -12.32 1.64
CA ARG A 257 -20.16 -12.52 0.80
C ARG A 257 -19.15 -13.40 1.52
N SER A 258 -18.85 -14.55 0.91
CA SER A 258 -17.66 -15.33 1.26
C SER A 258 -16.41 -14.52 0.91
N PHE A 259 -15.49 -14.38 1.86
CA PHE A 259 -14.19 -13.70 1.66
C PHE A 259 -13.12 -14.61 1.07
N HIS A 260 -13.49 -15.86 0.76
CA HIS A 260 -12.62 -16.77 0.03
C HIS A 260 -12.44 -16.27 -1.40
N SER A 261 -11.22 -15.85 -1.73
CA SER A 261 -10.81 -15.48 -3.07
C SER A 261 -9.65 -16.39 -3.44
N PRO A 262 -9.90 -17.54 -4.10
CA PRO A 262 -8.83 -18.43 -4.52
C PRO A 262 -7.82 -17.74 -5.44
N TYR A 263 -8.23 -16.66 -6.14
CA TYR A 263 -7.31 -15.84 -6.90
C TYR A 263 -6.37 -15.03 -6.01
N ALA A 264 -6.89 -14.27 -5.03
CA ALA A 264 -6.06 -13.48 -4.11
C ALA A 264 -5.12 -14.38 -3.29
N GLU A 265 -5.65 -15.49 -2.77
CA GLU A 265 -4.89 -16.51 -2.02
C GLU A 265 -3.78 -17.18 -2.85
N SER A 266 -3.89 -17.17 -4.19
CA SER A 266 -2.87 -17.74 -5.08
C SER A 266 -1.67 -16.80 -5.33
N ILE A 267 -1.80 -15.52 -4.97
CA ILE A 267 -0.75 -14.52 -5.15
C ILE A 267 0.05 -14.43 -3.88
N ARG A 268 1.33 -14.78 -3.96
CA ARG A 268 2.24 -14.64 -2.83
C ARG A 268 3.10 -13.39 -2.97
N ILE A 269 3.41 -12.75 -1.84
CA ILE A 269 4.17 -11.50 -1.84
C ILE A 269 5.61 -11.67 -2.33
N ASP A 270 6.23 -12.85 -2.16
CA ASP A 270 7.57 -13.19 -2.69
C ASP A 270 7.62 -13.09 -4.22
N GLU A 271 6.52 -13.42 -4.91
CA GLU A 271 6.42 -13.32 -6.37
C GLU A 271 6.42 -11.85 -6.81
N VAL A 272 5.67 -10.99 -6.11
CA VAL A 272 5.66 -9.54 -6.36
C VAL A 272 7.04 -8.93 -6.07
N VAL A 273 7.67 -9.31 -4.96
CA VAL A 273 9.02 -8.85 -4.59
C VAL A 273 10.08 -9.32 -5.59
N THR A 274 9.92 -10.51 -6.19
CA THR A 274 10.80 -10.98 -7.27
C THR A 274 10.74 -10.04 -8.47
N HIS A 275 9.54 -9.61 -8.87
CA HIS A 275 9.37 -8.63 -9.95
C HIS A 275 9.97 -7.27 -9.58
N LEU A 276 9.79 -6.79 -8.34
CA LEU A 276 10.39 -5.54 -7.87
C LEU A 276 11.93 -5.56 -7.91
N ASN A 277 12.55 -6.67 -7.49
CA ASN A 277 14.00 -6.84 -7.57
C ASN A 277 14.50 -6.80 -9.01
N GLU A 278 13.74 -7.37 -9.95
CA GLU A 278 14.10 -7.32 -11.37
C GLU A 278 13.96 -5.92 -11.95
N LEU A 279 12.91 -5.17 -11.59
CA LEU A 279 12.77 -3.76 -11.97
C LEU A 279 13.88 -2.88 -11.38
N GLN A 280 14.33 -3.17 -10.15
CA GLN A 280 15.50 -2.54 -9.54
C GLN A 280 16.78 -2.88 -10.31
N ARG A 281 16.98 -4.15 -10.68
CA ARG A 281 18.14 -4.59 -11.47
C ARG A 281 18.18 -3.89 -12.82
N ILE A 282 17.03 -3.79 -13.49
CA ILE A 282 16.88 -3.07 -14.77
C ILE A 282 17.25 -1.60 -14.61
N ALA A 283 16.69 -0.93 -13.61
CA ALA A 283 16.99 0.48 -13.34
C ALA A 283 18.49 0.69 -13.06
N THR A 284 19.07 -0.11 -12.17
CA THR A 284 20.50 -0.05 -11.82
C THR A 284 21.40 -0.24 -13.03
N ALA A 285 21.06 -1.17 -13.93
CA ALA A 285 21.80 -1.40 -15.17
C ALA A 285 21.65 -0.26 -16.20
N ALA A 286 20.67 0.62 -16.03
CA ALA A 286 20.34 1.73 -16.92
C ALA A 286 20.50 3.10 -16.23
N ASN A 287 21.60 3.27 -15.48
CA ASN A 287 21.93 4.52 -14.77
C ASN A 287 20.93 4.91 -13.67
N GLY A 288 20.30 3.93 -13.04
CA GLY A 288 19.44 4.12 -11.87
C GLY A 288 18.03 4.60 -12.17
N THR A 289 17.51 4.44 -13.39
CA THR A 289 16.16 4.90 -13.77
C THR A 289 15.50 3.99 -14.81
N ARG A 290 14.16 4.02 -14.86
CA ARG A 290 13.33 3.42 -15.91
C ARG A 290 12.52 4.49 -16.67
N ALA A 291 12.96 5.74 -16.69
CA ALA A 291 12.26 6.80 -17.42
C ALA A 291 12.04 6.46 -18.89
N PHE A 292 10.89 6.87 -19.44
CA PHE A 292 10.38 6.41 -20.75
C PHE A 292 11.36 6.53 -21.93
N ASN A 293 12.31 7.46 -21.86
CA ASN A 293 13.32 7.71 -22.90
C ASN A 293 14.68 7.03 -22.62
N THR A 294 14.72 6.03 -21.74
CA THR A 294 15.97 5.38 -21.31
C THR A 294 16.03 3.91 -21.69
N PRO A 295 17.23 3.29 -21.71
CA PRO A 295 17.36 1.84 -21.83
C PRO A 295 16.60 1.08 -20.73
N GLY A 296 16.46 1.65 -19.53
CA GLY A 296 15.75 1.03 -18.40
C GLY A 296 14.27 0.82 -18.71
N PHE A 297 13.62 1.79 -19.36
CA PHE A 297 12.25 1.63 -19.83
C PHE A 297 12.14 0.52 -20.87
N ASN A 298 13.00 0.52 -21.90
CA ASN A 298 12.97 -0.50 -22.95
C ASN A 298 13.18 -1.91 -22.39
N HIS A 299 14.14 -2.10 -21.48
CA HIS A 299 14.35 -3.38 -20.82
C HIS A 299 13.18 -3.80 -19.93
N THR A 300 12.44 -2.85 -19.37
CA THR A 300 11.22 -3.13 -18.58
C THR A 300 10.10 -3.62 -19.49
N VAL A 301 9.89 -2.95 -20.62
CA VAL A 301 8.94 -3.38 -21.64
C VAL A 301 9.27 -4.78 -22.14
N ASP A 302 10.55 -5.07 -22.40
CA ASP A 302 10.99 -6.39 -22.84
C ASP A 302 10.80 -7.45 -21.75
N TYR A 303 11.15 -7.12 -20.50
CA TYR A 303 10.93 -8.01 -19.35
C TYR A 303 9.45 -8.41 -19.22
N LEU A 304 8.54 -7.44 -19.18
CA LEU A 304 7.11 -7.68 -19.07
C LEU A 304 6.59 -8.54 -20.22
N THR A 305 6.93 -8.17 -21.45
CA THR A 305 6.48 -8.88 -22.67
C THR A 305 6.97 -10.33 -22.67
N ASN A 306 8.24 -10.55 -22.35
CA ASN A 306 8.85 -11.88 -22.31
C ASN A 306 8.28 -12.73 -21.17
N TYR A 307 8.14 -12.14 -19.97
CA TYR A 307 7.64 -12.86 -18.80
C TYR A 307 6.17 -13.27 -18.98
N LEU A 308 5.32 -12.37 -19.50
CA LEU A 308 3.92 -12.70 -19.83
C LEU A 308 3.85 -13.80 -20.89
N SER A 309 4.67 -13.72 -21.95
CA SER A 309 4.68 -14.72 -23.03
C SER A 309 5.10 -16.09 -22.52
N ALA A 310 6.05 -16.15 -21.59
CA ALA A 310 6.55 -17.40 -21.02
C ALA A 310 5.59 -18.03 -19.99
N ASN A 311 4.85 -17.20 -19.23
CA ASN A 311 4.12 -17.67 -18.06
C ASN A 311 2.59 -17.68 -18.23
N THR A 312 2.07 -17.05 -19.28
CA THR A 312 0.63 -16.96 -19.57
C THR A 312 0.30 -17.50 -20.97
N ASN A 313 -0.98 -17.77 -21.21
CA ASN A 313 -1.52 -17.97 -22.56
C ASN A 313 -2.37 -16.77 -23.00
N PHE A 314 -2.10 -15.59 -22.42
CA PHE A 314 -2.87 -14.37 -22.67
C PHE A 314 -2.48 -13.78 -24.02
N LYS A 315 -3.40 -13.06 -24.66
CA LYS A 315 -3.09 -12.33 -25.90
C LYS A 315 -2.38 -11.03 -25.51
N ILE A 316 -1.08 -10.98 -25.78
CA ILE A 316 -0.24 -9.82 -25.47
C ILE A 316 -0.23 -8.86 -26.67
N THR A 317 -0.49 -7.59 -26.42
CA THR A 317 -0.41 -6.51 -27.40
C THR A 317 0.60 -5.47 -26.93
N LYS A 318 1.46 -5.02 -27.85
CA LYS A 318 2.39 -3.91 -27.63
C LYS A 318 2.01 -2.78 -28.58
N SER A 319 1.58 -1.65 -28.02
CA SER A 319 1.19 -0.46 -28.79
C SER A 319 2.28 0.58 -28.64
N ILE A 320 2.90 0.97 -29.76
CA ILE A 320 3.94 1.99 -29.78
C ILE A 320 3.33 3.33 -30.23
N PHE A 321 3.63 4.40 -29.52
CA PHE A 321 3.19 5.75 -29.85
C PHE A 321 4.34 6.75 -29.72
N PRO A 322 4.36 7.80 -30.56
CA PRO A 322 5.39 8.82 -30.50
C PRO A 322 5.09 9.83 -29.38
N ILE A 323 6.12 10.23 -28.63
CA ILE A 323 6.08 11.35 -27.71
C ILE A 323 7.00 12.44 -28.22
N LYS A 324 6.49 13.66 -28.35
CA LYS A 324 7.34 14.83 -28.64
C LYS A 324 8.15 15.16 -27.38
N TYR A 325 9.43 14.85 -27.36
CA TYR A 325 10.25 15.08 -26.17
C TYR A 325 10.40 16.58 -25.90
N PHE A 326 10.22 16.96 -24.63
CA PHE A 326 10.48 18.32 -24.18
C PHE A 326 11.90 18.37 -23.61
N ALA A 327 12.82 19.01 -24.34
CA ALA A 327 14.18 19.27 -23.90
C ALA A 327 14.46 20.77 -23.99
N LEU A 328 15.03 21.34 -22.94
CA LEU A 328 15.54 22.71 -22.96
C LEU A 328 16.89 22.73 -23.69
N GLU A 329 17.04 23.63 -24.66
CA GLU A 329 18.32 23.93 -25.29
C GLU A 329 19.25 24.62 -24.30
N ASN A 330 18.69 25.52 -23.49
CA ASN A 330 19.39 26.31 -22.48
C ASN A 330 18.50 26.51 -21.26
N ASN A 331 19.09 26.84 -20.10
CA ASN A 331 18.33 27.23 -18.93
C ASN A 331 17.38 28.41 -19.27
N PRO A 332 16.09 28.33 -18.91
CA PRO A 332 15.16 29.40 -19.17
C PRO A 332 15.54 30.65 -18.37
N ILE A 333 15.16 31.80 -18.90
CA ILE A 333 15.37 33.10 -18.26
C ILE A 333 14.02 33.61 -17.81
N PHE A 334 13.92 34.14 -16.59
CA PHE A 334 12.72 34.82 -16.11
C PHE A 334 13.09 36.09 -15.34
N LEU A 335 12.58 37.22 -15.83
CA LEU A 335 12.67 38.52 -15.17
C LEU A 335 11.28 39.07 -14.89
N SER A 336 11.16 39.76 -13.76
CA SER A 336 9.98 40.57 -13.45
C SER A 336 10.36 42.03 -13.29
N SER A 337 9.47 42.94 -13.70
CA SER A 337 9.53 44.37 -13.42
C SER A 337 8.31 44.76 -12.58
N ILE A 338 8.55 45.35 -11.41
CA ILE A 338 7.53 45.96 -10.55
C ILE A 338 7.92 47.43 -10.40
N ASP A 339 7.09 48.33 -10.93
CA ASP A 339 7.35 49.78 -11.00
C ASP A 339 8.73 50.13 -11.57
N GLY A 340 9.15 49.41 -12.61
CA GLY A 340 10.43 49.61 -13.28
C GLY A 340 11.63 48.97 -12.58
N LYS A 341 11.47 48.42 -11.36
CA LYS A 341 12.53 47.64 -10.70
C LYS A 341 12.57 46.22 -11.29
N ILE A 342 13.63 45.96 -12.06
CA ILE A 342 13.86 44.65 -12.68
C ILE A 342 14.53 43.71 -11.67
N THR A 343 14.01 42.49 -11.57
CA THR A 343 14.57 41.38 -10.79
C THR A 343 14.75 40.18 -11.70
N ASN A 344 15.94 39.59 -11.69
CA ASN A 344 16.22 38.30 -12.33
C ASN A 344 16.00 37.19 -11.30
N HIS A 345 15.26 36.15 -11.68
CA HIS A 345 14.91 35.06 -10.78
C HIS A 345 15.81 33.84 -11.01
N THR A 346 15.91 32.99 -10.00
CA THR A 346 16.83 31.84 -10.03
C THR A 346 16.18 30.61 -10.66
N TYR A 347 16.76 30.12 -11.77
CA TYR A 347 16.48 28.78 -12.31
C TYR A 347 17.44 27.76 -11.68
N SER A 348 16.91 26.63 -11.22
CA SER A 348 17.73 25.49 -10.78
C SER A 348 16.94 24.20 -10.90
N LYS A 349 17.57 23.12 -11.37
CA LYS A 349 16.95 21.78 -11.34
C LYS A 349 16.68 21.29 -9.91
N ASN A 350 17.36 21.85 -8.91
CA ASN A 350 17.01 21.65 -7.52
C ASN A 350 15.89 22.61 -7.12
N ARG A 351 14.66 22.10 -7.02
CA ARG A 351 13.48 22.91 -6.68
C ARG A 351 13.59 23.71 -5.38
N PHE A 352 14.40 23.26 -4.42
CA PHE A 352 14.58 23.97 -3.14
C PHE A 352 15.50 25.19 -3.26
N GLN A 353 16.25 25.30 -4.35
CA GLN A 353 17.12 26.44 -4.67
C GLN A 353 16.53 27.30 -5.81
N ALA A 354 15.47 26.82 -6.46
CA ALA A 354 14.85 27.47 -7.60
C ALA A 354 13.72 28.40 -7.16
N GLU A 355 13.65 29.58 -7.77
CA GLU A 355 12.47 30.44 -7.71
C GLU A 355 11.45 30.07 -8.80
N PHE A 356 11.91 29.44 -9.88
CA PHE A 356 11.07 28.88 -10.94
C PHE A 356 11.70 27.66 -11.64
N LEU A 357 10.85 26.87 -12.29
CA LEU A 357 11.18 25.68 -13.08
C LEU A 357 10.52 25.70 -14.45
N GLU A 358 11.02 24.86 -15.34
CA GLU A 358 10.40 24.55 -16.61
C GLU A 358 9.10 23.74 -16.45
N VAL A 359 8.21 23.89 -17.43
CA VAL A 359 6.96 23.13 -17.53
C VAL A 359 7.06 22.23 -18.76
N ALA A 360 6.85 20.93 -18.59
CA ALA A 360 6.90 19.96 -19.66
C ALA A 360 5.88 20.29 -20.76
N PHE A 361 6.32 20.14 -22.01
CA PHE A 361 5.62 20.55 -23.23
C PHE A 361 5.34 22.05 -23.34
N SER A 362 6.06 22.91 -22.61
CA SER A 362 6.11 24.34 -22.91
C SER A 362 6.66 24.55 -24.34
N THR A 363 6.12 25.53 -25.06
CA THR A 363 6.69 25.94 -26.36
C THR A 363 7.88 26.89 -26.19
N SER A 364 8.69 27.02 -27.26
CA SER A 364 9.74 28.03 -27.31
C SER A 364 9.14 29.44 -27.33
N ILE A 365 9.76 30.34 -26.58
CA ILE A 365 9.53 31.78 -26.70
C ILE A 365 10.79 32.57 -26.38
N SER A 366 10.94 33.71 -27.05
CA SER A 366 11.91 34.73 -26.70
C SER A 366 11.20 36.06 -26.61
N PHE A 367 10.82 36.47 -25.41
CA PHE A 367 10.28 37.81 -25.20
C PHE A 367 11.41 38.84 -25.29
N HIS A 368 11.30 39.75 -26.26
CA HIS A 368 12.24 40.86 -26.44
C HIS A 368 11.83 42.13 -25.68
N HIS A 369 10.67 42.12 -25.02
CA HIS A 369 10.14 43.21 -24.21
C HIS A 369 9.38 42.65 -23.02
N PHE A 370 9.20 43.47 -21.98
CA PHE A 370 8.39 43.11 -20.83
C PHE A 370 6.90 43.10 -21.21
N VAL A 371 6.22 42.01 -20.86
CA VAL A 371 4.81 41.76 -21.15
C VAL A 371 3.99 41.89 -19.85
N PRO A 372 2.88 42.64 -19.83
CA PRO A 372 2.02 42.74 -18.66
C PRO A 372 1.48 41.38 -18.21
N ILE A 373 1.32 41.20 -16.90
CA ILE A 373 0.67 40.00 -16.37
C ILE A 373 -0.81 40.23 -16.10
N THR A 374 -1.63 39.20 -16.28
CA THR A 374 -3.04 39.16 -15.86
C THR A 374 -3.19 38.08 -14.80
N VAL A 375 -3.61 38.47 -13.61
CA VAL A 375 -3.87 37.52 -12.52
C VAL A 375 -5.21 36.85 -12.76
N ILE A 376 -5.19 35.53 -12.92
CA ILE A 376 -6.43 34.75 -13.02
C ILE A 376 -6.98 34.52 -11.60
N PRO A 377 -8.24 34.88 -11.31
CA PRO A 377 -8.85 34.68 -10.01
C PRO A 377 -9.04 33.20 -9.66
N ASN A 378 -9.34 32.95 -8.38
CA ASN A 378 -9.54 31.62 -7.83
C ASN A 378 -8.33 30.72 -8.14
N PHE A 379 -8.58 29.61 -8.83
CA PHE A 379 -7.56 28.68 -9.31
C PHE A 379 -7.52 28.59 -10.84
N GLY A 380 -8.30 29.38 -11.59
CA GLY A 380 -8.34 29.29 -13.05
C GLY A 380 -8.85 27.95 -13.57
N CYS A 381 -9.81 27.33 -12.86
CA CYS A 381 -10.32 25.99 -13.17
C CYS A 381 -11.59 26.00 -14.01
N SER A 382 -12.19 27.18 -14.23
CA SER A 382 -13.45 27.33 -14.96
C SER A 382 -13.36 28.47 -15.95
N ASN A 383 -14.15 28.42 -17.02
CA ASN A 383 -14.21 29.51 -18.00
C ASN A 383 -14.48 30.88 -17.36
N THR A 384 -15.29 30.96 -16.30
CA THR A 384 -15.61 32.21 -15.62
C THR A 384 -14.40 32.87 -14.97
N ASP A 385 -13.43 32.08 -14.49
CA ASP A 385 -12.19 32.61 -13.92
C ASP A 385 -11.39 33.37 -14.99
N TRP A 386 -11.43 32.89 -16.23
CA TRP A 386 -10.62 33.42 -17.33
C TRP A 386 -11.27 34.61 -18.04
N LEU A 387 -12.50 34.98 -17.71
CA LEU A 387 -13.16 36.16 -18.29
C LEU A 387 -12.40 37.47 -18.05
N VAL A 388 -11.61 37.56 -16.96
CA VAL A 388 -10.73 38.70 -16.69
C VAL A 388 -9.63 38.86 -17.76
N ALA A 389 -9.37 37.82 -18.53
CA ALA A 389 -8.47 37.82 -19.67
C ALA A 389 -9.17 38.17 -21.01
N ASN A 390 -10.41 38.67 -21.00
CA ASN A 390 -11.19 39.10 -22.19
C ASN A 390 -11.46 40.64 -22.11
N PRO A 391 -11.30 41.50 -23.16
CA PRO A 391 -11.25 41.26 -24.61
C PRO A 391 -9.84 41.32 -25.26
N ALA A 392 -9.67 40.72 -26.45
CA ALA A 392 -8.43 40.66 -27.27
C ALA A 392 -8.09 41.99 -28.00
N PRO A 393 -6.89 42.24 -28.60
CA PRO A 393 -5.59 41.57 -28.50
C PRO A 393 -4.55 42.49 -27.82
N ALA A 394 -4.03 42.08 -26.66
CA ALA A 394 -2.82 42.64 -26.08
C ALA A 394 -1.99 41.47 -25.57
N SER A 395 -0.71 41.42 -25.94
CA SER A 395 0.21 40.42 -25.43
C SER A 395 0.19 40.47 -23.91
N ARG A 396 -0.19 39.36 -23.29
CA ARG A 396 -0.34 39.25 -21.84
C ARG A 396 0.10 37.88 -21.38
N VAL A 397 0.68 37.83 -20.19
CA VAL A 397 1.04 36.58 -19.54
C VAL A 397 0.05 36.30 -18.43
N ALA A 398 -0.61 35.14 -18.45
CA ALA A 398 -1.50 34.75 -17.37
C ALA A 398 -0.68 34.29 -16.17
N LEU A 399 -1.03 34.75 -14.97
CA LEU A 399 -0.50 34.25 -13.70
C LEU A 399 -1.61 33.49 -12.97
N VAL A 400 -1.42 32.18 -12.79
CA VAL A 400 -2.45 31.25 -12.29
C VAL A 400 -1.92 30.47 -11.09
N LYS A 401 -2.69 30.47 -10.00
CA LYS A 401 -2.35 29.72 -8.79
C LYS A 401 -2.61 28.22 -9.01
N ARG A 402 -1.73 27.37 -8.49
CA ARG A 402 -2.02 25.94 -8.28
C ARG A 402 -3.30 25.82 -7.45
N GLY A 403 -4.11 24.83 -7.77
CA GLY A 403 -5.38 24.62 -7.09
C GLY A 403 -5.89 23.21 -7.34
N GLU A 404 -7.19 23.10 -7.49
CA GLU A 404 -7.92 21.83 -7.48
C GLU A 404 -8.08 21.15 -8.85
N CYS A 405 -7.76 21.83 -9.95
CA CYS A 405 -7.80 21.29 -11.31
C CYS A 405 -6.41 21.02 -11.90
N ALA A 406 -6.36 20.14 -12.89
CA ALA A 406 -5.15 19.78 -13.61
C ALA A 406 -4.48 20.98 -14.31
N PHE A 407 -3.15 20.93 -14.43
CA PHE A 407 -2.38 21.96 -15.14
C PHE A 407 -2.67 21.98 -16.65
N THR A 408 -2.93 20.81 -17.23
CA THR A 408 -3.40 20.64 -18.61
C THR A 408 -4.66 21.47 -18.89
N ASP A 409 -5.66 21.42 -17.99
CA ASP A 409 -6.91 22.19 -18.12
C ASP A 409 -6.64 23.69 -18.08
N LYS A 410 -5.73 24.13 -17.20
CA LYS A 410 -5.29 25.54 -17.16
C LYS A 410 -4.61 25.94 -18.46
N GLY A 411 -3.79 25.08 -19.06
CA GLY A 411 -3.17 25.30 -20.37
C GLY A 411 -4.19 25.41 -21.51
N ILE A 412 -5.22 24.55 -21.51
CA ILE A 412 -6.32 24.57 -22.49
C ILE A 412 -7.11 25.88 -22.35
N LEU A 413 -7.49 26.25 -21.12
CA LEU A 413 -8.21 27.50 -20.86
C LEU A 413 -7.35 28.71 -21.24
N ALA A 414 -6.08 28.74 -20.86
CA ALA A 414 -5.14 29.79 -21.27
C ALA A 414 -5.10 29.96 -22.80
N THR A 415 -5.07 28.85 -23.54
CA THR A 415 -5.09 28.84 -25.00
C THR A 415 -6.39 29.41 -25.55
N ASN A 416 -7.54 29.01 -25.00
CA ASN A 416 -8.85 29.51 -25.42
C ASN A 416 -9.02 31.03 -25.23
N TYR A 417 -8.30 31.61 -24.28
CA TYR A 417 -8.28 33.06 -24.02
C TYR A 417 -7.11 33.79 -24.69
N ASN A 418 -6.36 33.13 -25.58
CA ASN A 418 -5.30 33.70 -26.40
C ASN A 418 -4.22 34.46 -25.60
N VAL A 419 -3.85 33.96 -24.41
CA VAL A 419 -2.73 34.54 -23.65
C VAL A 419 -1.40 34.19 -24.33
N THR A 420 -0.39 35.05 -24.18
CA THR A 420 0.91 34.89 -24.86
C THR A 420 1.87 33.96 -24.11
N GLY A 421 1.63 33.76 -22.82
CA GLY A 421 2.40 32.86 -21.99
C GLY A 421 1.69 32.58 -20.67
N LEU A 422 2.09 31.49 -20.01
CA LEU A 422 1.45 31.00 -18.79
C LEU A 422 2.48 30.87 -17.65
N LEU A 423 2.24 31.59 -16.56
CA LEU A 423 2.97 31.41 -15.30
C LEU A 423 2.06 30.70 -14.32
N LEU A 424 2.44 29.48 -13.96
CA LEU A 424 1.83 28.74 -12.87
C LEU A 424 2.62 29.05 -11.59
N TYR A 425 1.99 29.06 -10.42
CA TYR A 425 2.72 29.15 -9.16
C TYR A 425 2.12 28.28 -8.07
N ASN A 426 2.97 27.77 -7.17
CA ASN A 426 2.52 26.89 -6.10
C ASN A 426 1.59 27.63 -5.12
N ASP A 427 0.82 26.92 -4.29
CA ASP A 427 -0.28 27.54 -3.55
C ASP A 427 0.02 27.94 -2.09
N GLY A 428 1.16 27.49 -1.56
CA GLY A 428 1.62 27.80 -0.21
C GLY A 428 0.81 27.16 0.91
N THR A 429 -0.06 26.18 0.61
CA THR A 429 -0.93 25.53 1.61
C THR A 429 -0.17 24.65 2.60
N SER A 430 1.06 24.26 2.26
CA SER A 430 1.99 23.51 3.12
C SER A 430 3.44 23.89 2.79
N SER A 431 4.39 23.46 3.63
CA SER A 431 5.83 23.74 3.44
C SER A 431 6.39 23.18 2.12
N ASP A 432 5.88 22.02 1.69
CA ASP A 432 6.23 21.36 0.42
C ASP A 432 5.51 21.99 -0.80
N ARG A 433 4.41 22.71 -0.58
CA ARG A 433 3.68 23.45 -1.63
C ARG A 433 4.12 24.91 -1.77
N ARG A 434 5.39 25.18 -1.42
CA ARG A 434 6.03 26.49 -1.62
C ARG A 434 7.02 26.51 -2.78
N SER A 435 7.87 25.49 -2.91
CA SER A 435 8.86 25.43 -4.00
C SER A 435 8.19 25.23 -5.37
N PRO A 436 8.80 25.65 -6.49
CA PRO A 436 8.29 25.31 -7.82
C PRO A 436 8.31 23.78 -8.01
N ILE A 437 7.48 23.27 -8.91
CA ILE A 437 7.39 21.84 -9.25
C ILE A 437 7.55 21.66 -10.76
N PHE A 438 8.12 20.53 -11.16
CA PHE A 438 8.16 20.10 -12.56
C PHE A 438 6.81 19.46 -12.88
N GLU A 439 6.09 20.03 -13.83
CA GLU A 439 4.71 19.64 -14.18
C GLU A 439 4.49 19.75 -15.69
N SER A 440 3.37 19.19 -16.18
CA SER A 440 3.08 19.07 -17.61
C SER A 440 1.82 19.83 -18.02
N LEU A 441 1.86 20.50 -19.18
CA LEU A 441 0.66 21.04 -19.86
C LEU A 441 0.09 20.09 -20.93
N GLY A 442 0.70 18.90 -21.09
CA GLY A 442 0.32 17.92 -22.11
C GLY A 442 0.90 18.22 -23.51
N GLN A 443 1.04 17.17 -24.32
CA GLN A 443 1.74 17.22 -25.62
C GLN A 443 1.13 18.17 -26.67
N ASN A 444 -0.15 18.53 -26.51
CA ASN A 444 -0.86 19.43 -27.42
C ASN A 444 -0.77 20.90 -26.98
N ASN A 445 -0.03 21.20 -25.91
CA ASN A 445 0.16 22.56 -25.45
C ASN A 445 0.87 23.40 -26.52
N VAL A 446 0.36 24.62 -26.70
CA VAL A 446 0.89 25.60 -27.67
C VAL A 446 1.49 26.83 -26.99
N LEU A 447 1.40 26.91 -25.66
CA LEU A 447 1.82 28.06 -24.90
C LEU A 447 3.19 27.87 -24.24
N PRO A 448 4.01 28.93 -24.17
CA PRO A 448 5.22 28.89 -23.37
C PRO A 448 4.84 29.08 -21.90
N ALA A 449 5.42 28.27 -21.02
CA ALA A 449 5.04 28.22 -19.62
C ALA A 449 6.20 27.97 -18.67
N LEU A 450 6.11 28.59 -17.48
CA LEU A 450 7.03 28.37 -16.36
C LEU A 450 6.23 28.13 -15.07
N PHE A 451 6.84 27.39 -14.14
CA PHE A 451 6.28 27.13 -12.83
C PHE A 451 7.07 27.88 -11.75
N LEU A 452 6.42 28.75 -10.99
CA LEU A 452 7.03 29.61 -9.98
C LEU A 452 6.85 29.03 -8.56
N SER A 453 7.76 29.39 -7.67
CA SER A 453 7.54 29.26 -6.22
C SER A 453 6.30 30.04 -5.78
N PHE A 454 5.70 29.62 -4.67
CA PHE A 454 4.60 30.34 -4.02
C PHE A 454 5.00 31.78 -3.70
N ASP A 455 6.16 31.98 -3.06
CA ASP A 455 6.60 33.31 -2.63
C ASP A 455 6.85 34.27 -3.80
N LEU A 456 7.29 33.76 -4.95
CA LEU A 456 7.43 34.57 -6.16
C LEU A 456 6.07 34.86 -6.81
N GLY A 457 5.24 33.83 -6.98
CA GLY A 457 3.92 33.97 -7.59
C GLY A 457 2.97 34.86 -6.78
N GLU A 458 2.96 34.74 -5.45
CA GLU A 458 2.16 35.57 -4.55
C GLU A 458 2.61 37.04 -4.62
N ARG A 459 3.92 37.31 -4.62
CA ARG A 459 4.48 38.65 -4.75
C ARG A 459 4.05 39.33 -6.05
N LEU A 460 4.14 38.61 -7.17
CA LEU A 460 3.69 39.12 -8.47
C LEU A 460 2.17 39.31 -8.50
N SER A 461 1.40 38.38 -7.92
CA SER A 461 -0.06 38.48 -7.85
C SER A 461 -0.52 39.69 -7.05
N ASN A 462 0.05 39.89 -5.86
CA ASN A 462 -0.28 41.02 -4.99
C ASN A 462 0.07 42.36 -5.63
N ALA A 463 1.22 42.45 -6.29
CA ALA A 463 1.62 43.66 -7.02
C ALA A 463 0.67 43.95 -8.19
N ALA A 464 0.32 42.94 -9.00
CA ALA A 464 -0.53 43.13 -10.19
C ALA A 464 -2.01 43.38 -9.87
N ARG A 465 -2.48 43.02 -8.66
CA ARG A 465 -3.82 43.37 -8.19
C ARG A 465 -3.93 44.82 -7.73
N ASN A 466 -2.82 45.51 -7.49
CA ASN A 466 -2.81 46.92 -7.14
C ASN A 466 -2.82 47.78 -8.42
N PRO A 467 -3.90 48.54 -8.71
CA PRO A 467 -4.01 49.32 -9.94
C PRO A 467 -2.99 50.46 -10.05
N SER A 468 -2.32 50.84 -8.96
CA SER A 468 -1.27 51.86 -8.95
C SER A 468 0.13 51.31 -9.23
N VAL A 469 0.29 50.00 -9.37
CA VAL A 469 1.58 49.34 -9.58
C VAL A 469 1.61 48.74 -10.98
N ASN A 470 2.68 49.00 -11.72
CA ASN A 470 2.87 48.38 -13.03
C ASN A 470 3.71 47.10 -12.89
N VAL A 471 3.13 45.96 -13.27
CA VAL A 471 3.80 44.65 -13.23
C VAL A 471 3.88 44.05 -14.62
N SER A 472 5.10 43.69 -15.01
CA SER A 472 5.36 43.04 -16.28
C SER A 472 6.49 42.03 -16.15
N VAL A 473 6.55 41.07 -17.08
CA VAL A 473 7.50 39.96 -17.04
C VAL A 473 8.16 39.75 -18.40
N LEU A 474 9.34 39.16 -18.38
CA LEU A 474 10.05 38.70 -19.55
C LEU A 474 10.54 37.29 -19.25
N PHE A 475 10.23 36.33 -20.11
CA PHE A 475 10.87 35.03 -20.05
C PHE A 475 11.20 34.50 -21.43
N ASN A 476 12.29 33.74 -21.46
CA ASN A 476 12.76 33.05 -22.64
C ASN A 476 12.87 31.56 -22.33
N ILE A 477 12.31 30.76 -23.22
CA ILE A 477 12.35 29.30 -23.20
C ILE A 477 12.80 28.89 -24.60
N SER A 478 13.93 28.19 -24.68
CA SER A 478 14.38 27.59 -25.92
C SER A 478 14.28 26.08 -25.78
N ILE A 479 13.41 25.46 -26.56
CA ILE A 479 13.27 24.00 -26.62
C ILE A 479 13.98 23.45 -27.86
N VAL A 480 14.50 22.24 -27.74
CA VAL A 480 15.06 21.49 -28.86
C VAL A 480 13.94 20.71 -29.53
N ASP A 481 13.77 20.89 -30.85
CA ASP A 481 12.90 20.03 -31.66
C ASP A 481 13.58 18.66 -31.85
N GLU A 482 13.35 17.76 -30.90
CA GLU A 482 13.85 16.38 -31.00
C GLU A 482 12.92 15.50 -31.84
N LYS A 483 13.49 14.45 -32.42
CA LYS A 483 12.70 13.40 -33.07
C LYS A 483 11.76 12.79 -32.02
N PRO A 484 10.47 12.55 -32.35
CA PRO A 484 9.56 11.92 -31.42
C PRO A 484 10.12 10.58 -30.90
N ILE A 485 10.04 10.39 -29.59
CA ILE A 485 10.54 9.20 -28.90
C ILE A 485 9.44 8.13 -28.94
N PRO A 486 9.70 6.93 -29.47
CA PRO A 486 8.74 5.85 -29.43
C PRO A 486 8.61 5.30 -28.01
N VAL A 487 7.40 5.30 -27.47
CA VAL A 487 7.06 4.74 -26.16
C VAL A 487 6.06 3.62 -26.34
N ALA A 488 6.12 2.60 -25.50
CA ALA A 488 5.28 1.43 -25.58
C ALA A 488 4.30 1.35 -24.41
N ASN A 489 3.04 1.03 -24.72
CA ASN A 489 2.12 0.40 -23.79
C ASN A 489 2.13 -1.11 -24.04
N ILE A 490 1.94 -1.90 -22.98
CA ILE A 490 1.72 -3.35 -23.08
C ILE A 490 0.34 -3.67 -22.50
N CYS A 491 -0.46 -4.49 -23.17
CA CYS A 491 -1.65 -5.08 -22.57
C CYS A 491 -1.66 -6.60 -22.76
N ALA A 492 -2.30 -7.32 -21.84
CA ALA A 492 -2.46 -8.77 -21.87
C ALA A 492 -3.92 -9.13 -21.58
N ASP A 493 -4.59 -9.70 -22.58
CA ASP A 493 -5.99 -10.12 -22.49
C ASP A 493 -6.12 -11.58 -22.07
N THR A 494 -7.02 -11.86 -21.13
CA THR A 494 -7.39 -13.24 -20.81
C THR A 494 -7.90 -14.00 -22.05
N PRO A 495 -7.61 -15.31 -22.18
CA PRO A 495 -8.01 -16.10 -23.35
C PRO A 495 -9.53 -16.39 -23.39
N THR A 496 -10.23 -16.09 -22.29
CA THR A 496 -11.66 -16.29 -22.10
C THR A 496 -12.31 -15.00 -21.61
N GLY A 497 -13.63 -14.95 -21.66
CA GLY A 497 -14.44 -13.80 -21.28
C GLY A 497 -14.94 -13.02 -22.49
N ASP A 498 -16.06 -12.31 -22.32
CA ASP A 498 -16.69 -11.51 -23.36
C ASP A 498 -15.87 -10.23 -23.64
N PRO A 499 -15.29 -10.06 -24.84
CA PRO A 499 -14.50 -8.87 -25.17
C PRO A 499 -15.33 -7.59 -25.23
N THR A 500 -16.67 -7.67 -25.34
CA THR A 500 -17.56 -6.50 -25.27
C THR A 500 -17.78 -6.01 -23.83
N GLN A 501 -17.24 -6.74 -22.84
CA GLN A 501 -17.38 -6.45 -21.42
C GLN A 501 -16.05 -6.71 -20.71
N THR A 502 -15.23 -5.65 -20.66
CA THR A 502 -13.84 -5.74 -20.23
C THR A 502 -13.61 -5.00 -18.91
N ILE A 503 -12.93 -5.66 -17.97
CA ILE A 503 -12.38 -5.03 -16.77
C ILE A 503 -10.90 -4.78 -17.05
N LEU A 504 -10.48 -3.51 -16.96
CA LEU A 504 -9.10 -3.10 -17.22
C LEU A 504 -8.37 -2.92 -15.89
N ILE A 505 -7.16 -3.45 -15.82
CA ILE A 505 -6.25 -3.33 -14.67
C ILE A 505 -5.00 -2.62 -15.14
N GLY A 506 -4.62 -1.51 -14.52
CA GLY A 506 -3.56 -0.63 -14.99
C GLY A 506 -2.52 -0.25 -13.94
N SER A 507 -1.30 -0.04 -14.41
CA SER A 507 -0.15 0.51 -13.69
C SER A 507 0.84 1.08 -14.71
N HIS A 508 1.59 2.14 -14.43
CA HIS A 508 2.63 2.61 -15.35
C HIS A 508 3.99 1.96 -15.09
N THR A 509 4.83 1.97 -16.12
CA THR A 509 6.10 1.23 -16.17
C THR A 509 7.34 2.10 -16.08
N ASP A 510 7.23 3.34 -16.53
CA ASP A 510 8.30 4.31 -16.39
C ASP A 510 8.41 4.83 -14.96
N SER A 511 9.59 5.33 -14.64
CA SER A 511 9.87 6.12 -13.44
C SER A 511 10.29 7.53 -13.84
N VAL A 512 10.40 8.45 -12.90
CA VAL A 512 11.15 9.70 -13.16
C VAL A 512 12.62 9.42 -13.53
N SER A 513 13.25 10.39 -14.20
CA SER A 513 14.67 10.34 -14.57
C SER A 513 15.62 10.36 -13.37
N THR A 514 15.16 10.81 -12.21
CA THR A 514 15.99 11.03 -11.01
C THR A 514 16.24 9.75 -10.22
N GLY A 515 15.40 8.72 -10.38
CA GLY A 515 15.49 7.53 -9.53
C GLY A 515 14.88 6.28 -10.14
N PRO A 516 15.05 5.14 -9.43
CA PRO A 516 14.65 3.86 -9.97
C PRO A 516 13.13 3.65 -9.89
N GLY A 517 12.38 4.42 -9.09
CA GLY A 517 10.93 4.37 -9.10
C GLY A 517 10.35 3.03 -8.63
N ILE A 518 10.91 2.41 -7.59
CA ILE A 518 10.50 1.06 -7.21
C ILE A 518 9.15 1.06 -6.51
N ASN A 519 8.86 2.04 -5.65
CA ASN A 519 7.49 2.25 -5.23
C ASN A 519 6.68 2.92 -6.35
N ASP A 520 7.28 3.90 -7.04
CA ASP A 520 6.65 4.73 -8.06
C ASP A 520 7.21 4.52 -9.49
N ASN A 521 6.63 3.64 -10.31
CA ASN A 521 5.53 2.72 -9.99
C ASN A 521 5.89 1.26 -10.25
N GLY A 522 7.08 0.88 -9.77
CA GLY A 522 7.50 -0.51 -9.74
C GLY A 522 6.53 -1.41 -8.95
N SER A 523 5.95 -0.88 -7.87
CA SER A 523 5.01 -1.59 -6.99
C SER A 523 3.70 -1.97 -7.70
N GLY A 524 3.08 -1.03 -8.42
CA GLY A 524 1.92 -1.30 -9.26
C GLY A 524 2.26 -2.22 -10.42
N THR A 525 3.37 -1.96 -11.13
CA THR A 525 3.83 -2.79 -12.26
C THR A 525 4.07 -4.25 -11.85
N ALA A 526 4.76 -4.47 -10.72
CA ALA A 526 5.05 -5.80 -10.18
C ALA A 526 3.77 -6.53 -9.73
N ALA A 527 2.87 -5.82 -9.03
CA ALA A 527 1.59 -6.37 -8.60
C ALA A 527 0.73 -6.78 -9.81
N ASN A 528 0.61 -5.91 -10.81
CA ASN A 528 -0.14 -6.15 -12.04
C ASN A 528 0.39 -7.37 -12.81
N LEU A 529 1.72 -7.56 -12.84
CA LEU A 529 2.32 -8.76 -13.45
C LEU A 529 1.99 -10.03 -12.67
N ALA A 530 2.09 -9.97 -11.34
CA ALA A 530 1.73 -11.09 -10.47
C ALA A 530 0.24 -11.46 -10.62
N PHE A 531 -0.65 -10.47 -10.74
CA PHE A 531 -2.07 -10.65 -11.02
C PHE A 531 -2.30 -11.43 -12.31
N ALA A 532 -1.73 -10.97 -13.43
CA ALA A 532 -1.89 -11.64 -14.72
C ALA A 532 -1.39 -13.11 -14.68
N VAL A 533 -0.24 -13.34 -14.05
CA VAL A 533 0.40 -14.66 -13.98
C VAL A 533 -0.35 -15.60 -13.03
N ALA A 534 -0.80 -15.11 -11.87
CA ALA A 534 -1.65 -15.87 -10.97
C ALA A 534 -2.98 -16.25 -11.65
N LEU A 535 -3.60 -15.31 -12.38
CA LEU A 535 -4.86 -15.59 -13.07
C LEU A 535 -4.66 -16.65 -14.17
N ALA A 536 -3.56 -16.56 -14.93
CA ALA A 536 -3.22 -17.58 -15.92
C ALA A 536 -2.99 -18.96 -15.28
N ARG A 537 -2.34 -19.03 -14.11
CA ARG A 537 -2.13 -20.28 -13.37
C ARG A 537 -3.46 -20.88 -12.91
N ILE A 538 -4.32 -20.12 -12.23
CA ILE A 538 -5.60 -20.66 -11.76
C ILE A 538 -6.53 -21.02 -12.92
N PHE A 539 -6.46 -20.31 -14.06
CA PHE A 539 -7.20 -20.67 -15.27
C PHE A 539 -6.76 -22.01 -15.87
N ARG A 540 -5.57 -22.54 -15.56
CA ARG A 540 -5.18 -23.89 -15.98
C ARG A 540 -5.79 -25.00 -15.12
N THR A 541 -6.30 -24.66 -13.93
CA THR A 541 -6.96 -25.64 -13.07
C THR A 541 -8.35 -25.97 -13.63
N PHE A 542 -8.69 -27.27 -13.66
CA PHE A 542 -9.91 -27.77 -14.32
C PHE A 542 -11.19 -27.30 -13.62
N ASN A 543 -11.17 -27.23 -12.29
CA ASN A 543 -12.36 -26.89 -11.48
C ASN A 543 -12.57 -25.39 -11.26
N TYR A 544 -11.65 -24.54 -11.73
CA TYR A 544 -11.80 -23.10 -11.57
C TYR A 544 -12.63 -22.51 -12.72
N ALA A 545 -13.84 -22.08 -12.38
CA ALA A 545 -14.75 -21.42 -13.32
C ALA A 545 -14.10 -20.16 -13.91
N LYS A 546 -14.06 -20.09 -15.24
CA LYS A 546 -13.55 -18.93 -15.97
C LYS A 546 -14.52 -17.77 -15.86
N TYR A 547 -13.97 -16.56 -15.91
CA TYR A 547 -14.78 -15.36 -15.76
C TYR A 547 -15.63 -15.09 -17.00
N LYS A 548 -16.82 -14.54 -16.76
CA LYS A 548 -17.75 -14.07 -17.81
C LYS A 548 -17.16 -12.89 -18.57
N TYR A 549 -16.46 -12.01 -17.87
CA TYR A 549 -15.86 -10.79 -18.39
C TYR A 549 -14.42 -11.03 -18.84
N ARG A 550 -13.99 -10.34 -19.90
CA ARG A 550 -12.57 -10.30 -20.25
C ARG A 550 -11.82 -9.44 -19.23
N ILE A 551 -10.69 -9.94 -18.74
CA ILE A 551 -9.77 -9.12 -17.93
C ILE A 551 -8.60 -8.71 -18.82
N ARG A 552 -8.30 -7.41 -18.84
CA ARG A 552 -7.21 -6.82 -19.60
C ARG A 552 -6.24 -6.16 -18.63
N PHE A 553 -5.04 -6.72 -18.50
CA PHE A 553 -3.96 -6.13 -17.71
C PHE A 553 -3.13 -5.24 -18.62
N CYS A 554 -2.92 -3.97 -18.26
CA CYS A 554 -2.18 -3.01 -19.06
C CYS A 554 -1.10 -2.29 -18.26
N TRP A 555 -0.01 -2.00 -18.95
CA TRP A 555 1.17 -1.31 -18.47
C TRP A 555 1.38 -0.07 -19.33
N TRP A 556 1.23 1.09 -18.71
CA TRP A 556 1.28 2.38 -19.39
C TRP A 556 2.71 2.92 -19.42
N GLY A 557 3.10 3.51 -20.56
CA GLY A 557 4.37 4.21 -20.69
C GLY A 557 4.19 5.72 -20.66
N ALA A 558 5.22 6.42 -20.18
CA ALA A 558 5.27 7.88 -20.10
C ALA A 558 4.13 8.48 -19.27
N GLU A 559 3.84 7.85 -18.13
CA GLU A 559 2.93 8.40 -17.14
C GLU A 559 3.54 9.64 -16.49
N GLU A 560 4.83 9.58 -16.16
CA GLU A 560 5.57 10.56 -15.34
C GLU A 560 5.69 11.95 -15.99
N VAL A 561 5.38 12.02 -17.27
CA VAL A 561 5.37 13.26 -18.07
C VAL A 561 3.96 13.68 -18.47
N GLY A 562 2.92 13.05 -17.92
CA GLY A 562 1.52 13.46 -18.06
C GLY A 562 0.60 12.38 -18.59
N VAL A 563 0.61 11.18 -17.97
CA VAL A 563 -0.35 10.07 -18.22
C VAL A 563 -0.52 9.77 -19.72
N LEU A 564 0.57 9.80 -20.48
CA LEU A 564 0.50 9.83 -21.95
C LEU A 564 0.13 8.47 -22.55
N GLY A 565 0.59 7.39 -21.94
CA GLY A 565 0.27 6.03 -22.36
C GLY A 565 -1.22 5.71 -22.26
N SER A 566 -1.82 5.96 -21.09
CA SER A 566 -3.27 5.76 -20.88
C SER A 566 -4.10 6.73 -21.72
N ASN A 567 -3.69 7.99 -21.89
CA ASN A 567 -4.32 8.94 -22.80
C ASN A 567 -4.35 8.42 -24.25
N PHE A 568 -3.20 7.95 -24.75
CA PHE A 568 -3.12 7.37 -26.09
C PHE A 568 -4.04 6.15 -26.24
N HIS A 569 -4.08 5.28 -25.23
CA HIS A 569 -4.95 4.10 -25.24
C HIS A 569 -6.43 4.49 -25.30
N VAL A 570 -6.88 5.40 -24.44
CA VAL A 570 -8.28 5.85 -24.39
C VAL A 570 -8.68 6.59 -25.66
N ALA A 571 -7.82 7.46 -26.20
CA ALA A 571 -8.08 8.17 -27.45
C ALA A 571 -8.25 7.22 -28.64
N ASN A 572 -7.44 6.15 -28.71
CA ASN A 572 -7.63 5.11 -29.71
C ASN A 572 -8.93 4.34 -29.47
N ALA A 573 -9.25 4.02 -28.21
CA ALA A 573 -10.46 3.27 -27.88
C ALA A 573 -11.74 4.04 -28.22
N GLN A 574 -11.77 5.36 -28.04
CA GLN A 574 -12.89 6.21 -28.43
C GLN A 574 -13.14 6.22 -29.95
N ASN A 575 -12.09 6.04 -30.75
CA ASN A 575 -12.16 6.04 -32.22
C ASN A 575 -12.22 4.64 -32.84
N SER A 576 -12.06 3.59 -32.03
CA SER A 576 -11.98 2.21 -32.52
C SER A 576 -13.35 1.68 -32.92
N THR A 577 -13.39 0.88 -33.99
CA THR A 577 -14.54 0.06 -34.39
C THR A 577 -14.34 -1.43 -34.09
N VAL A 578 -13.16 -1.82 -33.60
CA VAL A 578 -12.78 -3.21 -33.34
C VAL A 578 -13.32 -3.64 -31.99
N VAL A 579 -14.17 -4.67 -31.97
CA VAL A 579 -14.72 -5.25 -30.72
C VAL A 579 -13.60 -5.64 -29.76
N GLY A 580 -13.71 -5.22 -28.51
CA GLY A 580 -12.70 -5.39 -27.48
C GLY A 580 -11.63 -4.30 -27.48
N GLU A 581 -11.68 -3.35 -28.41
CA GLU A 581 -10.81 -2.17 -28.42
C GLU A 581 -11.61 -0.87 -28.37
N ARG A 582 -12.93 -0.92 -28.25
CA ARG A 582 -13.79 0.28 -28.21
C ARG A 582 -13.94 0.73 -26.76
N ILE A 583 -14.03 2.04 -26.54
CA ILE A 583 -14.27 2.59 -25.20
C ILE A 583 -15.56 2.03 -24.58
N ALA A 584 -16.57 1.76 -25.41
CA ALA A 584 -17.86 1.19 -24.97
C ALA A 584 -17.78 -0.27 -24.51
N ASP A 585 -16.68 -0.99 -24.81
CA ASP A 585 -16.45 -2.35 -24.35
C ASP A 585 -15.88 -2.38 -22.91
N TYR A 586 -15.48 -1.23 -22.36
CA TYR A 586 -14.81 -1.12 -21.06
C TYR A 586 -15.85 -0.86 -19.97
N LEU A 587 -15.94 -1.77 -19.01
CA LEU A 587 -16.89 -1.66 -17.90
C LEU A 587 -16.30 -0.86 -16.73
N ALA A 588 -15.07 -1.18 -16.34
CA ALA A 588 -14.36 -0.53 -15.25
C ALA A 588 -12.84 -0.52 -15.49
N TYR A 589 -12.17 0.46 -14.86
CA TYR A 589 -10.71 0.57 -14.80
C TYR A 589 -10.22 0.57 -13.35
N LEU A 590 -9.30 -0.33 -13.00
CA LEU A 590 -8.64 -0.36 -11.70
C LEU A 590 -7.19 0.11 -11.85
N ASN A 591 -6.84 1.18 -11.14
CA ASN A 591 -5.51 1.79 -11.16
C ASN A 591 -4.70 1.36 -9.93
N PHE A 592 -3.47 0.93 -10.15
CA PHE A 592 -2.55 0.59 -9.06
C PHE A 592 -1.26 1.37 -9.22
N ASP A 593 -1.10 2.32 -8.31
CA ASP A 593 -0.01 3.29 -8.34
C ASP A 593 0.51 3.57 -6.94
N MET A 594 1.80 3.30 -6.73
CA MET A 594 2.47 3.32 -5.42
C MET A 594 1.75 2.50 -4.36
N LEU A 595 1.98 1.19 -4.30
CA LEU A 595 1.34 0.27 -3.34
C LEU A 595 2.16 -0.02 -2.07
N GLY A 596 3.37 0.53 -1.92
CA GLY A 596 4.31 0.11 -0.87
C GLY A 596 5.03 1.23 -0.13
N SER A 597 4.41 2.40 0.09
CA SER A 597 5.08 3.54 0.73
C SER A 597 5.57 3.26 2.16
N PRO A 598 6.71 3.82 2.59
CA PRO A 598 7.28 3.53 3.91
C PRO A 598 6.43 4.06 5.08
N ASN A 599 5.85 5.26 4.96
CA ASN A 599 4.94 5.86 5.94
C ASN A 599 3.48 5.82 5.44
N PHE A 600 3.09 4.64 4.96
CA PHE A 600 1.88 4.40 4.17
C PHE A 600 0.56 4.83 4.82
N ILE A 601 -0.42 5.07 3.95
CA ILE A 601 -1.83 4.85 4.23
C ILE A 601 -2.32 3.64 3.43
N PHE A 602 -3.37 2.96 3.86
CA PHE A 602 -4.18 2.09 3.01
C PHE A 602 -5.19 2.97 2.25
N GLY A 603 -4.69 3.71 1.27
CA GLY A 603 -5.46 4.67 0.48
C GLY A 603 -6.30 4.01 -0.61
N ILE A 604 -7.53 4.47 -0.74
CA ILE A 604 -8.51 4.06 -1.75
C ILE A 604 -8.85 5.30 -2.58
N TYR A 605 -8.81 5.20 -3.91
CA TYR A 605 -9.26 6.33 -4.72
C TYR A 605 -10.76 6.61 -4.50
N ASP A 606 -11.10 7.86 -4.21
CA ASP A 606 -12.44 8.27 -3.78
C ASP A 606 -13.39 8.51 -4.94
N GLY A 607 -14.10 7.44 -5.34
CA GLY A 607 -15.13 7.49 -6.36
C GLY A 607 -16.39 8.30 -6.01
N ARG A 608 -16.48 8.92 -4.82
CA ARG A 608 -17.60 9.79 -4.43
C ARG A 608 -17.41 11.25 -4.85
N THR A 609 -16.16 11.66 -5.08
CA THR A 609 -15.82 13.08 -5.24
C THR A 609 -16.03 13.57 -6.67
N ILE A 610 -16.60 14.76 -6.80
CA ILE A 610 -16.72 15.53 -8.06
C ILE A 610 -15.52 16.47 -8.19
N ARG A 611 -14.30 15.96 -8.00
CA ARG A 611 -13.09 16.74 -8.34
C ARG A 611 -12.68 16.37 -9.77
N ASN A 612 -12.24 17.35 -10.56
CA ASN A 612 -11.85 17.22 -11.99
C ASN A 612 -12.97 16.95 -13.02
N ASN A 613 -14.20 17.46 -12.82
CA ASN A 613 -15.29 17.34 -13.81
C ASN A 613 -15.58 15.90 -14.26
N ASN A 614 -15.34 14.90 -13.40
CA ASN A 614 -15.68 13.50 -13.70
C ASN A 614 -17.14 13.43 -14.18
N PRO A 615 -17.41 12.83 -15.35
CA PRO A 615 -18.75 12.80 -15.90
C PRO A 615 -19.68 12.11 -14.89
N PRO A 616 -20.89 12.64 -14.63
CA PRO A 616 -21.83 12.05 -13.68
C PRO A 616 -22.11 10.57 -13.89
N SER A 617 -21.89 10.05 -15.11
CA SER A 617 -22.04 8.65 -15.47
C SER A 617 -21.02 7.71 -14.80
N ALA A 618 -19.80 8.18 -14.49
CA ALA A 618 -18.75 7.33 -13.91
C ALA A 618 -18.87 7.22 -12.38
N ILE A 619 -19.45 8.23 -11.72
CA ILE A 619 -19.48 8.38 -10.26
C ILE A 619 -20.15 7.19 -9.55
N PRO A 620 -21.36 6.71 -9.95
CA PRO A 620 -22.01 5.61 -9.24
C PRO A 620 -21.17 4.33 -9.21
N GLY A 621 -20.55 3.98 -10.35
CA GLY A 621 -19.70 2.80 -10.46
C GLY A 621 -18.40 2.96 -9.67
N SER A 622 -17.73 4.11 -9.80
CA SER A 622 -16.50 4.41 -9.06
C SER A 622 -16.71 4.37 -7.54
N ASN A 623 -17.82 4.92 -7.03
CA ASN A 623 -18.18 4.86 -5.61
C ASN A 623 -18.38 3.41 -5.14
N LYS A 624 -19.05 2.58 -5.94
CA LYS A 624 -19.24 1.16 -5.62
C LYS A 624 -17.92 0.38 -5.58
N ILE A 625 -16.99 0.66 -6.49
CA ILE A 625 -15.64 0.08 -6.46
C ILE A 625 -14.89 0.55 -5.19
N SER A 626 -14.99 1.84 -4.85
CA SER A 626 -14.37 2.41 -3.64
C SER A 626 -14.90 1.75 -2.37
N ALA A 627 -16.21 1.51 -2.30
CA ALA A 627 -16.85 0.78 -1.21
C ALA A 627 -16.35 -0.67 -1.11
N LEU A 628 -16.14 -1.35 -2.24
CA LEU A 628 -15.63 -2.72 -2.26
C LEU A 628 -14.22 -2.82 -1.65
N PHE A 629 -13.32 -1.90 -1.98
CA PHE A 629 -12.00 -1.82 -1.33
C PHE A 629 -12.11 -1.51 0.16
N ARG A 630 -12.93 -0.52 0.53
CA ARG A 630 -13.15 -0.13 1.92
C ARG A 630 -13.64 -1.31 2.76
N ASP A 631 -14.63 -2.03 2.24
CA ASP A 631 -15.23 -3.15 2.94
C ASP A 631 -14.21 -4.27 3.15
N TRP A 632 -13.31 -4.51 2.18
CA TRP A 632 -12.19 -5.43 2.34
C TRP A 632 -11.28 -5.02 3.51
N PHE A 633 -10.82 -3.76 3.59
CA PHE A 633 -9.98 -3.31 4.71
C PHE A 633 -10.71 -3.40 6.06
N ILE A 634 -12.00 -3.03 6.11
CA ILE A 634 -12.82 -3.15 7.32
C ILE A 634 -12.89 -4.61 7.80
N GLN A 635 -13.10 -5.55 6.89
CA GLN A 635 -13.20 -6.98 7.22
C GLN A 635 -11.88 -7.57 7.69
N HIS A 636 -10.76 -7.03 7.22
CA HIS A 636 -9.41 -7.43 7.62
C HIS A 636 -8.89 -6.66 8.85
N TYR A 637 -9.73 -5.83 9.49
CA TYR A 637 -9.34 -4.98 10.64
C TYR A 637 -8.16 -4.06 10.33
N LEU A 638 -8.09 -3.56 9.10
CA LEU A 638 -7.08 -2.63 8.67
C LEU A 638 -7.67 -1.21 8.66
N PRO A 639 -6.85 -0.19 8.99
CA PRO A 639 -7.25 1.18 8.76
C PRO A 639 -7.33 1.43 7.25
N TRP A 640 -8.01 2.51 6.86
CA TRP A 640 -8.10 2.92 5.47
C TRP A 640 -8.34 4.43 5.41
N ASP A 641 -7.99 5.02 4.27
CA ASP A 641 -8.25 6.42 3.97
C ASP A 641 -8.68 6.58 2.51
N PHE A 642 -9.41 7.65 2.22
CA PHE A 642 -9.70 8.05 0.86
C PHE A 642 -8.57 8.94 0.31
N SER A 643 -8.24 8.75 -0.96
CA SER A 643 -7.36 9.60 -1.75
C SER A 643 -8.13 10.13 -2.96
N ASP A 644 -8.03 11.42 -3.23
CA ASP A 644 -8.82 12.03 -4.30
C ASP A 644 -8.36 11.57 -5.69
N PHE A 645 -9.29 11.52 -6.65
CA PHE A 645 -8.95 11.44 -8.08
C PHE A 645 -8.44 12.81 -8.57
N ASP A 646 -7.20 13.14 -8.24
CA ASP A 646 -6.61 14.46 -8.51
C ASP A 646 -6.04 14.62 -9.95
N GLY A 647 -6.15 13.59 -10.77
CA GLY A 647 -5.72 13.58 -12.18
C GLY A 647 -4.26 13.19 -12.41
N ARG A 648 -3.49 12.89 -11.36
CA ARG A 648 -2.04 12.59 -11.42
C ARG A 648 -1.70 11.10 -11.65
N SER A 649 -2.62 10.33 -12.23
CA SER A 649 -2.35 8.93 -12.58
C SER A 649 -3.32 8.43 -13.66
N ASP A 650 -3.10 7.22 -14.16
CA ASP A 650 -3.69 6.69 -15.38
C ASP A 650 -5.20 6.46 -15.33
N TYR A 651 -5.87 6.59 -14.18
CA TYR A 651 -7.34 6.60 -14.11
C TYR A 651 -7.97 7.80 -14.82
N SER A 652 -7.23 8.91 -14.92
CA SER A 652 -7.72 10.20 -15.38
C SER A 652 -8.40 10.14 -16.76
N PRO A 653 -7.75 9.60 -17.81
CA PRO A 653 -8.40 9.50 -19.12
C PRO A 653 -9.60 8.55 -19.16
N PHE A 654 -9.62 7.48 -18.36
CA PHE A 654 -10.76 6.56 -18.29
C PHE A 654 -11.99 7.22 -17.66
N LEU A 655 -11.79 7.94 -16.54
CA LEU A 655 -12.85 8.73 -15.91
C LEU A 655 -13.38 9.79 -16.88
N ALA A 656 -12.49 10.53 -17.55
CA ALA A 656 -12.87 11.54 -18.55
C ALA A 656 -13.71 10.96 -19.71
N ALA A 657 -13.47 9.69 -20.07
CA ALA A 657 -14.24 8.97 -21.08
C ALA A 657 -15.54 8.33 -20.56
N GLY A 658 -15.88 8.50 -19.27
CA GLY A 658 -17.10 7.99 -18.66
C GLY A 658 -17.00 6.55 -18.13
N VAL A 659 -15.81 5.96 -18.08
CA VAL A 659 -15.57 4.63 -17.51
C VAL A 659 -15.40 4.74 -16.01
N ALA A 660 -16.19 3.98 -15.25
CA ALA A 660 -16.04 3.87 -13.80
C ALA A 660 -14.62 3.42 -13.44
N ALA A 661 -14.00 4.10 -12.48
CA ALA A 661 -12.64 3.81 -12.06
C ALA A 661 -12.53 3.63 -10.54
N GLY A 662 -11.53 2.87 -10.11
CA GLY A 662 -11.14 2.73 -8.72
C GLY A 662 -9.70 2.29 -8.62
N GLY A 663 -9.23 2.00 -7.41
CA GLY A 663 -7.86 1.56 -7.21
C GLY A 663 -7.35 1.88 -5.82
N LEU A 664 -6.06 1.64 -5.64
CA LEU A 664 -5.36 1.79 -4.36
C LEU A 664 -4.10 2.63 -4.55
N VAL A 665 -3.75 3.34 -3.49
CA VAL A 665 -2.54 4.16 -3.39
C VAL A 665 -2.07 4.21 -1.94
N SER A 666 -0.77 4.08 -1.71
CA SER A 666 -0.20 4.00 -0.36
C SER A 666 0.21 5.35 0.24
N GLY A 667 -0.08 6.44 -0.47
CA GLY A 667 0.25 7.81 -0.10
C GLY A 667 1.53 8.31 -0.78
N LEU A 668 1.47 9.50 -1.38
CA LEU A 668 2.55 10.05 -2.20
C LEU A 668 3.39 11.08 -1.40
N ASP A 669 3.28 12.36 -1.77
CA ASP A 669 3.95 13.51 -1.18
C ASP A 669 3.18 14.16 -0.01
N GLY A 670 1.99 13.66 0.33
CA GLY A 670 1.19 14.14 1.46
C GLY A 670 1.80 13.82 2.83
N ILE A 671 1.53 14.66 3.82
CA ILE A 671 1.97 14.47 5.21
C ILE A 671 0.95 13.65 5.99
N LYS A 672 1.41 12.57 6.64
CA LYS A 672 0.58 11.79 7.57
C LYS A 672 0.20 12.66 8.78
N SER A 673 -1.10 12.88 8.97
CA SER A 673 -1.60 13.66 10.09
C SER A 673 -1.49 12.88 11.42
N GLN A 674 -1.56 13.61 12.54
CA GLN A 674 -1.59 13.02 13.87
C GLN A 674 -2.82 12.11 14.07
N GLU A 675 -3.98 12.51 13.55
CA GLU A 675 -5.20 11.69 13.60
C GLU A 675 -5.05 10.39 12.80
N GLN A 676 -4.48 10.46 11.58
CA GLN A 676 -4.19 9.26 10.79
C GLN A 676 -3.23 8.33 11.52
N ARG A 677 -2.13 8.86 12.08
CA ARG A 677 -1.18 8.04 12.85
C ARG A 677 -1.87 7.35 14.02
N ASP A 678 -2.65 8.06 14.84
CA ASP A 678 -3.34 7.48 15.99
C ASP A 678 -4.38 6.43 15.59
N ARG A 679 -5.08 6.67 14.48
CA ARG A 679 -6.02 5.68 13.92
C ARG A 679 -5.27 4.42 13.49
N TYR A 680 -4.14 4.55 12.79
CA TYR A 680 -3.35 3.40 12.33
C TYR A 680 -2.74 2.64 13.50
N GLU A 681 -2.21 3.34 14.51
CA GLU A 681 -1.69 2.73 15.74
C GLU A 681 -2.76 1.89 16.45
N LYS A 682 -4.01 2.34 16.46
CA LYS A 682 -5.13 1.59 17.07
C LYS A 682 -5.43 0.28 16.34
N PHE A 683 -5.31 0.26 15.02
CA PHE A 683 -5.59 -0.94 14.21
C PHE A 683 -4.37 -1.87 14.10
N LEU A 684 -3.19 -1.31 13.92
CA LEU A 684 -1.96 -2.06 13.61
C LEU A 684 -1.10 -2.35 14.84
N GLY A 685 -1.30 -1.62 15.93
CA GLY A 685 -0.46 -1.68 17.12
C GLY A 685 0.83 -0.86 17.00
N PRO A 686 1.61 -0.80 18.09
CA PRO A 686 2.75 0.07 18.20
C PRO A 686 3.86 -0.22 17.20
N GLY A 687 4.32 0.84 16.53
CA GLY A 687 5.46 0.82 15.61
C GLY A 687 5.13 0.56 14.14
N LEU A 688 3.88 0.20 13.82
CA LEU A 688 3.41 -0.02 12.44
C LEU A 688 2.60 1.16 11.88
N SER A 689 2.22 2.13 12.72
CA SER A 689 1.43 3.29 12.31
C SER A 689 2.16 4.29 11.41
N GLY A 690 3.48 4.17 11.32
CA GLY A 690 4.35 5.21 10.79
C GLY A 690 4.36 6.48 11.67
N LEU A 691 4.85 7.59 11.12
CA LEU A 691 5.12 8.82 11.86
C LEU A 691 4.19 9.96 11.43
N ALA A 692 3.59 10.63 12.41
CA ALA A 692 2.85 11.87 12.19
C ALA A 692 3.80 13.01 11.81
N GLY A 693 3.36 13.94 10.95
CA GLY A 693 4.18 15.06 10.49
C GLY A 693 5.25 14.68 9.48
N VAL A 694 5.29 13.42 9.05
CA VAL A 694 6.22 12.90 8.03
C VAL A 694 5.45 12.60 6.75
N ILE A 695 6.07 12.85 5.60
CA ILE A 695 5.52 12.53 4.27
C ILE A 695 5.29 11.01 4.16
N HIS A 696 4.26 10.59 3.41
CA HIS A 696 3.94 9.17 3.20
C HIS A 696 5.07 8.42 2.48
N ASP A 697 5.58 8.97 1.38
CA ASP A 697 6.78 8.50 0.71
C ASP A 697 7.86 9.60 0.63
N PRO A 698 8.83 9.62 1.56
CA PRO A 698 9.95 10.56 1.53
C PRO A 698 10.85 10.43 0.29
N CYS A 699 10.77 9.32 -0.44
CA CYS A 699 11.56 9.02 -1.63
C CYS A 699 10.79 9.20 -2.95
N TYR A 700 9.51 9.61 -2.91
CA TYR A 700 8.71 9.95 -4.09
C TYR A 700 9.49 10.88 -5.05
N HIS A 701 9.61 10.47 -6.31
CA HIS A 701 10.40 11.12 -7.39
C HIS A 701 11.90 11.34 -7.08
N LYS A 702 12.53 10.50 -6.25
CA LYS A 702 13.95 10.64 -5.86
C LYS A 702 14.76 9.37 -6.11
N ALA A 703 16.08 9.54 -6.15
CA ALA A 703 17.05 8.45 -6.30
C ALA A 703 16.95 7.37 -5.21
N CYS A 704 16.39 7.70 -4.03
CA CYS A 704 16.22 6.74 -2.94
C CYS A 704 14.97 5.85 -3.06
N ASP A 705 14.11 6.06 -4.08
CA ASP A 705 12.97 5.17 -4.35
C ASP A 705 13.43 3.84 -4.97
N THR A 706 14.12 3.08 -4.13
CA THR A 706 14.76 1.81 -4.38
C THR A 706 13.95 0.69 -3.74
N ILE A 707 14.36 -0.56 -3.92
CA ILE A 707 13.71 -1.70 -3.26
C ILE A 707 13.65 -1.55 -1.73
N GLN A 708 14.61 -0.84 -1.13
CA GLN A 708 14.63 -0.54 0.32
C GLN A 708 13.54 0.45 0.76
N ASN A 709 12.93 1.18 -0.17
CA ASN A 709 11.84 2.12 0.12
C ASN A 709 10.50 1.42 0.35
N ILE A 710 10.38 0.15 -0.06
CA ILE A 710 9.12 -0.60 -0.02
C ILE A 710 8.80 -1.09 1.40
N ASN A 711 7.62 -0.72 1.90
CA ASN A 711 7.00 -1.35 3.05
C ASN A 711 6.25 -2.62 2.62
N LEU A 712 6.80 -3.78 2.96
CA LEU A 712 6.23 -5.08 2.56
C LEU A 712 4.85 -5.35 3.17
N PHE A 713 4.61 -4.93 4.41
CA PHE A 713 3.31 -5.09 5.06
C PHE A 713 2.22 -4.28 4.33
N CYS A 714 2.54 -3.05 3.94
CA CYS A 714 1.65 -2.24 3.11
C CYS A 714 1.41 -2.92 1.75
N LEU A 715 2.48 -3.27 1.05
CA LEU A 715 2.42 -3.87 -0.29
C LEU A 715 1.57 -5.13 -0.31
N GLU A 716 1.78 -6.05 0.64
CA GLU A 716 1.03 -7.31 0.73
C GLU A 716 -0.47 -7.07 0.87
N ASN A 717 -0.88 -6.22 1.82
CA ASN A 717 -2.28 -5.94 2.05
C ASN A 717 -2.94 -5.21 0.87
N MET A 718 -2.21 -4.28 0.22
CA MET A 718 -2.70 -3.61 -1.00
C MET A 718 -2.86 -4.59 -2.17
N VAL A 719 -1.90 -5.50 -2.37
CA VAL A 719 -1.94 -6.55 -3.41
C VAL A 719 -3.11 -7.51 -3.17
N GLN A 720 -3.35 -7.92 -1.92
CA GLN A 720 -4.47 -8.81 -1.57
C GLN A 720 -5.83 -8.12 -1.78
N ALA A 721 -5.97 -6.86 -1.34
CA ALA A 721 -7.18 -6.06 -1.57
C ALA A 721 -7.50 -5.87 -3.06
N ALA A 722 -6.47 -5.59 -3.86
CA ALA A 722 -6.54 -5.48 -5.32
C ALA A 722 -7.00 -6.79 -5.96
N ALA A 723 -6.34 -7.91 -5.65
CA ALA A 723 -6.68 -9.21 -6.22
C ALA A 723 -8.11 -9.66 -5.85
N TYR A 724 -8.51 -9.49 -4.60
CA TYR A 724 -9.88 -9.78 -4.13
C TYR A 724 -10.91 -8.97 -4.92
N THR A 725 -10.65 -7.67 -5.11
CA THR A 725 -11.53 -6.77 -5.85
C THR A 725 -11.66 -7.18 -7.31
N ILE A 726 -10.54 -7.54 -7.96
CA ILE A 726 -10.52 -8.05 -9.33
C ILE A 726 -11.40 -9.30 -9.46
N GLU A 727 -11.21 -10.31 -8.60
CA GLU A 727 -12.03 -11.54 -8.66
C GLU A 727 -13.50 -11.25 -8.37
N THR A 728 -13.79 -10.40 -7.37
CA THR A 728 -15.17 -10.05 -7.02
C THR A 728 -15.91 -9.42 -8.19
N LEU A 729 -15.31 -8.40 -8.84
CA LEU A 729 -15.91 -7.78 -10.02
C LEU A 729 -16.04 -8.78 -11.17
N ALA A 730 -15.04 -9.64 -11.38
CA ALA A 730 -15.03 -10.63 -12.44
C ALA A 730 -16.08 -11.75 -12.28
N ARG A 731 -16.57 -11.96 -11.05
CA ARG A 731 -17.57 -12.97 -10.70
C ARG A 731 -18.99 -12.43 -10.53
N LEU A 732 -19.20 -11.11 -10.57
CA LEU A 732 -20.54 -10.55 -10.48
C LEU A 732 -21.44 -11.11 -11.61
N PRO A 733 -22.71 -11.47 -11.35
CA PRO A 733 -23.61 -11.94 -12.40
C PRO A 733 -23.89 -10.87 -13.47
N ASP A 734 -24.02 -9.61 -13.02
CA ASP A 734 -24.23 -8.43 -13.85
C ASP A 734 -23.41 -7.23 -13.35
N LEU A 735 -22.13 -7.19 -13.75
CA LEU A 735 -21.24 -6.07 -13.45
C LEU A 735 -21.70 -4.75 -14.07
N LYS A 736 -22.27 -4.74 -15.28
CA LYS A 736 -22.68 -3.49 -15.94
C LYS A 736 -23.86 -2.86 -15.21
N GLY A 737 -24.89 -3.64 -14.88
CA GLY A 737 -26.01 -3.16 -14.07
C GLY A 737 -25.59 -2.78 -12.65
N TRP A 738 -24.58 -3.46 -12.10
CA TRP A 738 -24.02 -3.08 -10.80
C TRP A 738 -23.28 -1.74 -10.86
N LEU A 739 -22.43 -1.49 -11.86
CA LEU A 739 -21.68 -0.23 -11.99
C LEU A 739 -22.57 0.96 -12.41
N TYR A 740 -23.50 0.72 -13.33
CA TYR A 740 -24.33 1.74 -13.96
C TYR A 740 -25.82 1.40 -13.75
N PRO A 741 -26.32 1.48 -12.50
CA PRO A 741 -27.73 1.23 -12.24
C PRO A 741 -28.57 2.26 -13.00
N LEU A 742 -29.64 1.80 -13.66
CA LEU A 742 -30.61 2.71 -14.29
C LEU A 742 -31.21 3.60 -13.21
N ASN A 743 -31.19 4.91 -13.39
CA ASN A 743 -31.78 5.86 -12.44
C ASN A 743 -33.26 5.52 -12.20
N GLU A 744 -33.64 5.26 -10.94
CA GLU A 744 -35.03 5.29 -10.44
C GLU A 744 -35.59 6.74 -10.37
N THR A 745 -35.15 7.66 -11.23
CA THR A 745 -35.71 9.03 -11.32
C THR A 745 -36.67 9.20 -12.50
N GLN A 746 -37.51 8.21 -12.75
CA GLN A 746 -38.77 8.40 -13.52
C GLN A 746 -40.05 8.19 -12.69
N TYR A 747 -39.93 7.98 -11.37
CA TYR A 747 -41.09 7.84 -10.47
C TYR A 747 -41.11 8.85 -9.31
N LEU A 748 -40.73 10.11 -9.55
CA LEU A 748 -41.13 11.21 -8.66
C LEU A 748 -41.42 12.47 -9.49
N ASN A 749 -42.52 12.44 -10.24
CA ASN A 749 -43.35 13.62 -10.47
C ASN A 749 -44.47 13.57 -9.42
N VAL A 750 -44.28 14.23 -8.26
CA VAL A 750 -45.29 15.00 -7.49
C VAL A 750 -44.53 15.99 -6.61
#